data_AF-A0A7X9FD95-F1
#
_entry.id   AF-A0A7X9FD95-F1
#
_cell.length_a   1.000
_cell.length_b   1.000
_cell.length_c   1.000
_cell.angle_alpha   90.00
_cell.angle_beta   90.00
_cell.angle_gamma   90.00
#
_symmetry.space_group_name_H-M   'P 1'
#
loop_
_entity.id
_entity.type
_entity.pdbx_description
1 polymer ?
#
loop_
_entity_poly.entity_id
_entity_poly.type
_entity_poly.pdbx_seq_one_letter_code
_entity_poly.pdbx_strand_id
1 'polypeptide(L)'
;MKARLVWVGVMVLAVLSAGGAQARRLIDFEVTVRERTAADSNYVLIEKKQFQVYEGFKTSVFVVNFTLDLTADGNDSGDVSCRFSLFTLGPQTQTFFKEFTSRPGGIYFLDNVRGKEGSVYRIGIAPLSFSPATIAEDCHYDFRAEGAWNFDPSANFDLYFVPRTLGDARWNLLRDFIEINYKDFKQLYQLSFPGKINYFLAPCQLPEVVWDKRMGYAIDPPRSNCFALYTHDYNTVDPFPAHLTRLYRSLGYAPPLIVEGMAGYFDLPHFFAQKLRRSSELPPVGQLITSVDYYGLPGVAGAVAASSFVKYLMDTYGGNRILELYRLATDRTFNESFVRVYGKKPAEVEKEWHAVLDSITFPAGLMKYAYERERYIGRETQMEMFLGELKSRMTSFDDSVFVLSEEGWNRYMKGDFTPARETYRQLLKLAPNNSSYLLVTGNLFLLDGRYDSARALYARTMVLDSTVKTALLKIGESYYWQEMTDSAEAYLARAVAEDKSQLSQSSAAEMLGEMALAQGDTAAAAGYFEQALDFMQQVAEMGKTRPSFLMRMGEAHLGLALCGKSSLATARAYLESALYFEVYPTRAIFITRILSGLGMIADLEKDHGEAVTYYQRALAYPMQPAMEQRIRSYVVTPFSGYGRNR
;
A
#
# COMPACT_ATOMS: atom_id res chain seq x y z
N MET A 1 20.63 -16.73 27.48
CA MET A 1 20.02 -15.76 26.55
C MET A 1 21.12 -15.02 25.80
N LYS A 2 21.55 -15.56 24.65
CA LYS A 2 22.46 -14.88 23.72
C LYS A 2 21.62 -14.55 22.48
N ALA A 3 21.55 -13.27 22.13
CA ALA A 3 20.80 -12.76 20.99
C ALA A 3 21.44 -13.27 19.70
N ARG A 4 20.71 -14.10 18.93
CA ARG A 4 21.01 -14.37 17.53
C ARG A 4 20.39 -13.23 16.72
N LEU A 5 21.21 -12.30 16.23
CA LEU A 5 20.85 -11.48 15.07
C LEU A 5 20.67 -12.46 13.90
N VAL A 6 19.44 -12.66 13.47
CA VAL A 6 19.11 -13.53 12.34
C VAL A 6 19.23 -12.70 11.06
N TRP A 7 20.22 -13.07 10.24
CA TRP A 7 20.29 -12.97 8.79
C TRP A 7 19.14 -12.23 8.11
N VAL A 8 19.35 -10.95 7.80
CA VAL A 8 18.60 -10.23 6.77
C VAL A 8 19.26 -10.55 5.42
N GLY A 9 19.07 -11.78 4.94
CA GLY A 9 19.32 -12.06 3.53
C GLY A 9 18.04 -11.78 2.77
N VAL A 10 18.09 -10.89 1.77
CA VAL A 10 17.11 -10.85 0.67
C VAL A 10 17.33 -12.12 -0.16
N MET A 11 16.96 -13.27 0.42
CA MET A 11 16.63 -14.44 -0.38
C MET A 11 15.14 -14.37 -0.58
N VAL A 12 14.73 -14.13 -1.82
CA VAL A 12 13.46 -14.63 -2.35
C VAL A 12 13.55 -16.15 -2.23
N LEU A 13 13.33 -16.67 -1.03
CA LEU A 13 13.08 -18.09 -0.81
C LEU A 13 11.63 -18.30 -1.20
N ALA A 14 11.40 -18.44 -2.51
CA ALA A 14 10.30 -19.24 -2.98
C ALA A 14 10.40 -20.57 -2.22
N VAL A 15 9.41 -20.87 -1.38
CA VAL A 15 9.24 -22.22 -0.86
C VAL A 15 8.84 -23.05 -2.08
N LEU A 16 9.86 -23.54 -2.79
CA LEU A 16 9.72 -24.52 -3.85
C LEU A 16 9.23 -25.79 -3.17
N SER A 17 7.91 -25.99 -3.17
CA SER A 17 7.37 -27.33 -3.05
C SER A 17 7.93 -28.13 -4.22
N ALA A 18 8.76 -29.12 -3.92
CA ALA A 18 9.35 -30.02 -4.90
C ALA A 18 8.25 -30.75 -5.69
N GLY A 19 7.94 -30.23 -6.87
CA GLY A 19 7.10 -30.84 -7.90
C GLY A 19 7.46 -30.18 -9.22
N GLY A 20 7.98 -30.95 -10.18
CA GLY A 20 8.61 -30.48 -11.41
C GLY A 20 7.87 -29.33 -12.11
N ALA A 21 8.63 -28.30 -12.50
CA ALA A 21 8.16 -27.15 -13.25
C ALA A 21 7.83 -27.55 -14.70
N GLN A 22 6.68 -28.17 -14.90
CA GLN A 22 5.95 -28.07 -16.17
C GLN A 22 5.15 -26.77 -16.10
N ALA A 23 5.27 -25.90 -17.10
CA ALA A 23 4.46 -24.69 -17.19
C ALA A 23 2.97 -25.10 -17.13
N ARG A 24 2.30 -24.78 -16.03
CA ARG A 24 0.91 -25.16 -15.78
C ARG A 24 0.00 -24.32 -16.67
N ARG A 25 -1.12 -24.90 -17.14
CA ARG A 25 -2.08 -24.19 -17.99
C ARG A 25 -3.08 -23.42 -17.12
N LEU A 26 -3.61 -22.33 -17.66
CA LEU A 26 -4.78 -21.64 -17.11
C LEU A 26 -6.04 -22.15 -17.81
N ILE A 27 -7.13 -22.23 -17.06
CA ILE A 27 -8.46 -22.54 -17.57
C ILE A 27 -9.35 -21.35 -17.26
N ASP A 28 -9.91 -20.74 -18.30
CA ASP A 28 -10.88 -19.67 -18.15
C ASP A 28 -12.24 -20.26 -17.78
N PHE A 29 -12.90 -19.69 -16.77
CA PHE A 29 -14.18 -20.16 -16.25
C PHE A 29 -15.23 -19.06 -16.27
N GLU A 30 -16.49 -19.48 -16.38
CA GLU A 30 -17.65 -18.64 -16.15
C GLU A 30 -18.58 -19.27 -15.12
N VAL A 31 -19.02 -18.44 -14.16
CA VAL A 31 -20.10 -18.76 -13.24
C VAL A 31 -21.26 -17.81 -13.51
N THR A 32 -22.43 -18.38 -13.78
CA THR A 32 -23.69 -17.64 -13.92
C THR A 32 -24.62 -17.97 -12.77
N VAL A 33 -25.28 -16.96 -12.22
CA VAL A 33 -26.35 -17.16 -11.22
C VAL A 33 -27.64 -16.64 -11.79
N ARG A 34 -28.64 -17.51 -11.85
CA ARG A 34 -30.02 -17.14 -12.20
C ARG A 34 -30.91 -17.27 -10.98
N GLU A 35 -31.74 -16.26 -10.74
CA GLU A 35 -32.68 -16.20 -9.62
C GLU A 35 -34.12 -16.33 -10.12
N ARG A 36 -34.89 -17.18 -9.44
CA ARG A 36 -36.35 -17.11 -9.42
C ARG A 36 -36.82 -16.72 -8.03
N THR A 37 -37.94 -16.03 -7.93
CA THR A 37 -38.50 -15.57 -6.64
C THR A 37 -39.74 -16.39 -6.28
N ALA A 38 -40.30 -16.15 -5.08
CA ALA A 38 -41.59 -16.75 -4.72
C ALA A 38 -42.75 -16.22 -5.58
N ALA A 39 -42.65 -14.98 -6.05
CA ALA A 39 -43.67 -14.32 -6.86
C ALA A 39 -43.53 -14.60 -8.37
N ASP A 40 -42.32 -14.90 -8.86
CA ASP A 40 -42.05 -15.20 -10.26
C ASP A 40 -41.19 -16.47 -10.39
N SER A 41 -41.78 -17.50 -11.00
CA SER A 41 -41.12 -18.78 -11.23
C SER A 41 -40.05 -18.77 -12.32
N ASN A 42 -39.95 -17.71 -13.12
CA ASN A 42 -38.96 -17.61 -14.19
C ASN A 42 -37.57 -17.35 -13.62
N TYR A 43 -36.57 -18.07 -14.12
CA TYR A 43 -35.17 -17.81 -13.79
C TYR A 43 -34.64 -16.64 -14.62
N VAL A 44 -34.14 -15.60 -13.95
CA VAL A 44 -33.50 -14.43 -14.59
C VAL A 44 -32.03 -14.38 -14.19
N LEU A 45 -31.14 -14.11 -15.15
CA LEU A 45 -29.70 -13.94 -14.89
C LEU A 45 -29.48 -12.69 -14.03
N ILE A 46 -28.87 -12.88 -12.87
CA ILE A 46 -28.55 -11.79 -11.93
C ILE A 46 -27.05 -11.55 -11.80
N GLU A 47 -26.21 -12.54 -12.14
CA GLU A 47 -24.76 -12.44 -12.03
C GLU A 47 -24.08 -13.31 -13.11
N LYS A 48 -22.96 -12.80 -13.63
CA LYS A 48 -22.10 -13.48 -14.59
C LYS A 48 -20.65 -13.10 -14.29
N LYS A 49 -19.90 -14.02 -13.69
CA LYS A 49 -18.51 -13.80 -13.30
C LYS A 49 -17.57 -14.70 -14.09
N GLN A 50 -16.57 -14.08 -14.72
CA GLN A 50 -15.47 -14.78 -15.38
C GLN A 50 -14.18 -14.67 -14.56
N PHE A 51 -13.43 -15.77 -14.48
CA PHE A 51 -12.17 -15.85 -13.74
C PHE A 51 -11.29 -16.97 -14.29
N GLN A 52 -10.05 -17.04 -13.83
CA GLN A 52 -9.07 -18.02 -14.29
C GLN A 52 -8.71 -18.95 -13.14
N VAL A 53 -8.50 -20.23 -13.46
CA VAL A 53 -8.09 -21.28 -12.52
C VAL A 53 -6.81 -21.91 -13.04
N TYR A 54 -5.80 -22.01 -12.19
CA TYR A 54 -4.60 -22.79 -12.51
C TYR A 54 -4.91 -24.28 -12.40
N GLU A 55 -4.45 -25.02 -13.40
CA GLU A 55 -4.62 -26.47 -13.44
C GLU A 55 -4.08 -27.13 -12.15
N GLY A 56 -4.91 -27.96 -11.51
CA GLY A 56 -4.61 -28.64 -10.25
C GLY A 56 -4.67 -27.79 -8.98
N PHE A 57 -4.86 -26.47 -9.07
CA PHE A 57 -5.04 -25.61 -7.89
C PHE A 57 -6.50 -25.56 -7.43
N LYS A 58 -6.68 -25.28 -6.14
CA LYS A 58 -8.00 -24.97 -5.58
C LYS A 58 -8.18 -23.47 -5.48
N THR A 59 -9.01 -22.92 -6.36
CA THR A 59 -9.35 -21.50 -6.40
C THR A 59 -10.71 -21.26 -5.77
N SER A 60 -10.79 -20.33 -4.83
CA SER A 60 -12.01 -19.92 -4.14
C SER A 60 -12.55 -18.63 -4.77
N VAL A 61 -13.83 -18.62 -5.14
CA VAL A 61 -14.52 -17.45 -5.68
C VAL A 61 -15.83 -17.19 -4.94
N PHE A 62 -15.99 -15.96 -4.44
CA PHE A 62 -17.27 -15.50 -3.90
C PHE A 62 -18.15 -14.92 -5.01
N VAL A 63 -19.39 -15.40 -5.09
CA VAL A 63 -20.40 -15.04 -6.09
C VAL A 63 -21.78 -15.01 -5.42
N VAL A 64 -22.48 -13.87 -5.49
CA VAL A 64 -23.81 -13.67 -4.90
C VAL A 64 -23.84 -14.17 -3.44
N ASN A 65 -24.49 -15.31 -3.16
CA ASN A 65 -24.69 -15.81 -1.81
C ASN A 65 -23.79 -16.99 -1.44
N PHE A 66 -22.72 -17.29 -2.19
CA PHE A 66 -21.87 -18.45 -1.94
C PHE A 66 -20.39 -18.24 -2.25
N THR A 67 -19.54 -19.01 -1.58
CA THR A 67 -18.15 -19.28 -2.03
C THR A 67 -18.11 -20.62 -2.76
N LEU A 68 -17.53 -20.63 -3.96
CA LEU A 68 -17.22 -21.81 -4.76
C LEU A 68 -15.72 -22.08 -4.69
N ASP A 69 -15.33 -23.20 -4.09
CA ASP A 69 -13.97 -23.74 -4.19
C ASP A 69 -13.94 -24.68 -5.41
N LEU A 70 -13.16 -24.34 -6.43
CA LEU A 70 -13.07 -25.07 -7.68
C LEU A 70 -11.63 -25.56 -7.91
N THR A 71 -11.50 -26.83 -8.28
CA THR A 71 -10.27 -27.42 -8.83
C THR A 71 -10.61 -27.98 -10.21
N ALA A 72 -9.74 -27.69 -11.18
CA ALA A 72 -9.94 -28.09 -12.56
C ALA A 72 -8.66 -28.64 -13.17
N ASP A 73 -8.81 -29.72 -13.93
CA ASP A 73 -7.71 -30.46 -14.59
C ASP A 73 -8.11 -30.74 -16.04
N GLY A 74 -7.27 -30.35 -16.99
CA GLY A 74 -7.45 -30.66 -18.41
C GLY A 74 -6.94 -32.06 -18.71
N ASN A 75 -7.68 -32.84 -19.50
CA ASN A 75 -7.25 -34.17 -19.92
C ASN A 75 -6.72 -34.19 -21.37
N ASP A 76 -6.21 -35.35 -21.79
CA ASP A 76 -5.65 -35.54 -23.14
C ASP A 76 -6.69 -35.37 -24.26
N SER A 77 -7.99 -35.50 -23.96
CA SER A 77 -9.07 -35.28 -24.93
C SER A 77 -9.45 -33.80 -25.10
N GLY A 78 -8.85 -32.90 -24.32
CA GLY A 78 -9.19 -31.48 -24.29
C GLY A 78 -10.46 -31.16 -23.50
N ASP A 79 -11.02 -32.12 -22.78
CA ASP A 79 -12.08 -31.90 -21.80
C ASP A 79 -11.47 -31.41 -20.47
N VAL A 80 -12.30 -30.78 -19.63
CA VAL A 80 -11.91 -30.32 -18.30
C VAL A 80 -12.67 -31.10 -17.25
N SER A 81 -11.94 -31.80 -16.37
CA SER A 81 -12.48 -32.39 -15.16
C SER A 81 -12.53 -31.34 -14.06
N CYS A 82 -13.70 -31.12 -13.48
CA CYS A 82 -13.97 -30.10 -12.47
C CYS A 82 -14.47 -30.75 -11.19
N ARG A 83 -13.82 -30.47 -10.07
CA ARG A 83 -14.31 -30.79 -8.72
C ARG A 83 -14.59 -29.51 -7.97
N PHE A 84 -15.77 -29.38 -7.38
CA PHE A 84 -16.11 -28.19 -6.63
C PHE A 84 -16.85 -28.44 -5.33
N SER A 85 -16.62 -27.52 -4.39
CA SER A 85 -17.39 -27.38 -3.15
C SER A 85 -18.03 -26.00 -3.11
N LEU A 86 -19.34 -25.93 -2.84
CA LEU A 86 -20.07 -24.66 -2.74
C LEU A 86 -20.62 -24.48 -1.33
N PHE A 87 -20.38 -23.31 -0.74
CA PHE A 87 -20.80 -22.96 0.62
C PHE A 87 -21.65 -21.69 0.59
N THR A 88 -22.95 -21.79 0.89
CA THR A 88 -23.81 -20.59 0.92
C THR A 88 -23.69 -19.83 2.23
N LEU A 89 -24.02 -18.54 2.20
CA LEU A 89 -24.13 -17.68 3.39
C LEU A 89 -25.36 -18.03 4.23
N GLY A 90 -25.32 -17.62 5.50
CA GLY A 90 -26.46 -17.73 6.42
C GLY A 90 -27.64 -16.84 5.99
N PRO A 91 -28.82 -17.00 6.62
CA PRO A 91 -29.09 -17.82 7.81
C PRO A 91 -29.32 -19.32 7.50
N GLN A 92 -29.65 -19.69 6.26
CA GLN A 92 -29.82 -21.10 5.85
C GLN A 92 -28.64 -21.54 4.98
N THR A 93 -27.54 -21.92 5.64
CA THR A 93 -26.34 -22.39 4.94
C THR A 93 -26.57 -23.75 4.29
N GLN A 94 -26.09 -23.92 3.07
CA GLN A 94 -26.08 -25.15 2.31
C GLN A 94 -24.67 -25.43 1.81
N THR A 95 -24.31 -26.72 1.77
CA THR A 95 -23.04 -27.17 1.23
C THR A 95 -23.28 -28.21 0.16
N PHE A 96 -22.61 -28.05 -0.98
CA PHE A 96 -22.67 -28.98 -2.10
C PHE A 96 -21.27 -29.44 -2.48
N PHE A 97 -21.12 -30.72 -2.79
CA PHE A 97 -19.89 -31.31 -3.30
C PHE A 97 -20.23 -32.04 -4.60
N LYS A 98 -19.58 -31.66 -5.70
CA LYS A 98 -19.87 -32.20 -7.02
C LYS A 98 -18.60 -32.34 -7.84
N GLU A 99 -18.67 -33.22 -8.82
CA GLU A 99 -17.65 -33.45 -9.83
C GLU A 99 -18.35 -33.58 -11.19
N PHE A 100 -17.76 -33.01 -12.23
CA PHE A 100 -18.23 -33.14 -13.60
C PHE A 100 -17.08 -32.99 -14.58
N THR A 101 -17.22 -33.58 -15.75
CA THR A 101 -16.30 -33.38 -16.89
C THR A 101 -17.06 -32.70 -18.01
N SER A 102 -16.46 -31.70 -18.64
CA SER A 102 -17.08 -31.03 -19.78
C SER A 102 -16.06 -30.56 -20.80
N ARG A 103 -16.48 -30.50 -22.07
CA ARG A 103 -15.75 -29.75 -23.08
C ARG A 103 -15.80 -28.25 -22.76
N PRO A 104 -14.78 -27.47 -23.14
CA PRO A 104 -14.87 -26.01 -23.08
C PRO A 104 -16.16 -25.50 -23.76
N GLY A 105 -16.90 -24.65 -23.05
CA GLY A 105 -18.24 -24.15 -23.41
C GLY A 105 -19.41 -24.95 -22.82
N GLY A 106 -19.18 -26.16 -22.31
CA GLY A 106 -20.23 -26.96 -21.67
C GLY A 106 -20.55 -26.48 -20.25
N ILE A 107 -21.84 -26.39 -19.92
CA ILE A 107 -22.31 -25.80 -18.65
C ILE A 107 -22.84 -26.90 -17.72
N TYR A 108 -22.30 -26.98 -16.52
CA TYR A 108 -22.89 -27.74 -15.42
C TYR A 108 -23.89 -26.87 -14.65
N PHE A 109 -25.11 -27.36 -14.45
CA PHE A 109 -26.12 -26.66 -13.66
C PHE A 109 -26.31 -27.28 -12.28
N LEU A 110 -26.16 -26.46 -11.24
CA LEU A 110 -26.59 -26.77 -9.89
C LEU A 110 -27.92 -26.04 -9.61
N ASP A 111 -28.98 -26.82 -9.47
CA ASP A 111 -30.34 -26.34 -9.23
C ASP A 111 -30.72 -26.30 -7.75
N ASN A 112 -31.78 -25.55 -7.45
CA ASN A 112 -32.45 -25.51 -6.15
C ASN A 112 -31.56 -25.06 -4.98
N VAL A 113 -30.58 -24.18 -5.25
CA VAL A 113 -29.80 -23.54 -4.20
C VAL A 113 -30.68 -22.48 -3.55
N ARG A 114 -30.86 -22.54 -2.23
CA ARG A 114 -31.76 -21.62 -1.52
C ARG A 114 -31.14 -20.24 -1.42
N GLY A 115 -31.95 -19.25 -1.78
CA GLY A 115 -31.70 -17.85 -1.54
C GLY A 115 -32.55 -17.30 -0.41
N LYS A 116 -32.45 -15.98 -0.27
CA LYS A 116 -33.16 -15.18 0.72
C LYS A 116 -34.60 -14.91 0.28
N GLU A 117 -35.51 -14.64 1.23
CA GLU A 117 -36.92 -14.31 0.94
C GLU A 117 -37.62 -15.29 -0.03
N GLY A 118 -37.32 -16.58 0.08
CA GLY A 118 -37.90 -17.63 -0.78
C GLY A 118 -37.32 -17.69 -2.20
N SER A 119 -36.31 -16.88 -2.52
CA SER A 119 -35.57 -16.99 -3.77
C SER A 119 -34.87 -18.34 -3.91
N VAL A 120 -34.73 -18.77 -5.15
CA VAL A 120 -34.03 -20.00 -5.51
C VAL A 120 -33.09 -19.71 -6.66
N TYR A 121 -31.84 -20.15 -6.51
CA TYR A 121 -30.79 -19.95 -7.49
C TYR A 121 -30.54 -21.22 -8.31
N ARG A 122 -30.31 -21.00 -9.60
CA ARG A 122 -29.69 -21.95 -10.54
C ARG A 122 -28.31 -21.43 -10.88
N ILE A 123 -27.29 -22.23 -10.62
CA ILE A 123 -25.89 -21.85 -10.81
C ILE A 123 -25.36 -22.62 -12.01
N GLY A 124 -24.89 -21.92 -13.03
CA GLY A 124 -24.16 -22.50 -14.16
C GLY A 124 -22.66 -22.35 -13.96
N ILE A 125 -21.90 -23.43 -14.06
CA ILE A 125 -20.43 -23.45 -13.97
C ILE A 125 -19.91 -24.01 -15.29
N ALA A 126 -19.06 -23.26 -15.99
CA ALA A 126 -18.58 -23.64 -17.32
C ALA A 126 -17.08 -23.36 -17.48
N PRO A 127 -16.24 -24.37 -17.81
CA PRO A 127 -14.94 -24.10 -18.40
C PRO A 127 -15.15 -23.50 -19.80
N LEU A 128 -14.39 -22.47 -20.17
CA LEU A 128 -14.56 -21.74 -21.44
C LEU A 128 -13.45 -22.04 -22.44
N SER A 129 -12.19 -21.98 -21.99
CA SER A 129 -11.00 -22.12 -22.83
C SER A 129 -9.78 -22.45 -21.97
N PHE A 130 -8.75 -22.99 -22.63
CA PHE A 130 -7.40 -23.03 -22.08
C PHE A 130 -6.65 -21.77 -22.52
N SER A 131 -5.98 -21.13 -21.58
CA SER A 131 -5.13 -19.97 -21.83
C SER A 131 -3.70 -20.30 -21.42
N PRO A 132 -2.68 -19.79 -22.13
CA PRO A 132 -1.31 -19.93 -21.67
C PRO A 132 -1.20 -19.22 -20.32
N ALA A 133 -0.52 -19.85 -19.36
CA ALA A 133 -0.05 -19.10 -18.19
C ALA A 133 0.96 -18.08 -18.72
N THR A 134 0.54 -16.82 -18.83
CA THR A 134 1.48 -15.72 -19.04
C THR A 134 2.43 -15.74 -17.85
N ILE A 135 3.74 -15.74 -18.13
CA ILE A 135 4.85 -15.72 -17.16
C ILE A 135 4.87 -14.36 -16.43
N ALA A 136 3.75 -13.97 -15.82
CA ALA A 136 3.66 -12.88 -14.88
C ALA A 136 3.75 -13.51 -13.50
N GLU A 137 5.00 -13.75 -13.07
CA GLU A 137 5.42 -14.05 -11.70
C GLU A 137 4.36 -14.79 -10.87
N ASP A 138 4.22 -16.10 -11.10
CA ASP A 138 3.31 -16.95 -10.34
C ASP A 138 3.54 -16.69 -8.85
N CYS A 139 2.52 -16.12 -8.19
CA CYS A 139 2.55 -15.89 -6.75
C CYS A 139 2.57 -17.26 -6.05
N HIS A 140 3.77 -17.75 -5.71
CA HIS A 140 3.96 -19.08 -5.14
C HIS A 140 3.60 -19.18 -3.64
N TYR A 141 2.77 -18.26 -3.15
CA TYR A 141 2.30 -18.28 -1.76
C TYR A 141 0.93 -18.93 -1.71
N ASP A 142 0.85 -20.09 -1.06
CA ASP A 142 -0.45 -20.66 -0.66
C ASP A 142 -0.80 -20.12 0.73
N PHE A 143 -1.91 -19.39 0.84
CA PHE A 143 -2.40 -18.87 2.13
C PHE A 143 -2.89 -19.96 3.08
N ARG A 144 -3.07 -21.18 2.58
CA ARG A 144 -3.49 -22.35 3.36
C ARG A 144 -2.29 -23.17 3.86
N ALA A 145 -1.08 -22.86 3.40
CA ALA A 145 0.14 -23.57 3.80
C ALA A 145 0.61 -23.13 5.19
N GLU A 146 0.90 -24.10 6.06
CA GLU A 146 1.46 -23.84 7.38
C GLU A 146 2.87 -23.22 7.27
N GLY A 147 3.14 -22.21 8.10
CA GLY A 147 4.46 -21.56 8.18
C GLY A 147 4.79 -20.59 7.04
N ALA A 148 3.95 -20.46 6.02
CA ALA A 148 4.16 -19.50 4.93
C ALA A 148 3.86 -18.03 5.35
N TRP A 149 3.11 -17.86 6.44
CA TRP A 149 2.63 -16.56 6.91
C TRP A 149 2.99 -16.35 8.37
N ASN A 150 3.55 -15.18 8.67
CA ASN A 150 3.56 -14.64 10.02
C ASN A 150 2.13 -14.26 10.43
N PHE A 151 1.91 -14.24 11.73
CA PHE A 151 0.60 -14.04 12.33
C PHE A 151 0.72 -13.07 13.52
N ASP A 152 -0.08 -12.00 13.51
CA ASP A 152 -0.27 -11.14 14.69
C ASP A 152 -1.76 -10.78 14.88
N PRO A 153 -2.41 -11.25 15.95
CA PRO A 153 -3.82 -10.99 16.18
C PRO A 153 -4.06 -9.64 16.88
N SER A 154 -5.24 -9.08 16.62
CA SER A 154 -5.80 -7.92 17.32
C SER A 154 -7.18 -8.23 17.92
N ALA A 155 -7.94 -7.21 18.33
CA ALA A 155 -9.25 -7.40 18.93
C ALA A 155 -10.27 -8.00 17.95
N ASN A 156 -10.24 -7.57 16.70
CA ASN A 156 -11.21 -7.93 15.66
C ASN A 156 -10.60 -8.69 14.47
N PHE A 157 -9.28 -8.71 14.37
CA PHE A 157 -8.57 -9.28 13.22
C PHE A 157 -7.54 -10.31 13.64
N ASP A 158 -7.38 -11.28 12.77
CA ASP A 158 -6.27 -12.22 12.73
C ASP A 158 -5.47 -11.83 11.49
N LEU A 159 -4.35 -11.11 11.66
CA LEU A 159 -3.58 -10.59 10.53
C LEU A 159 -2.49 -11.55 10.12
N TYR A 160 -2.42 -11.77 8.81
CA TYR A 160 -1.45 -12.63 8.17
C TYR A 160 -0.61 -11.81 7.20
N PHE A 161 0.71 -11.97 7.26
CA PHE A 161 1.65 -11.32 6.35
C PHE A 161 2.83 -12.24 6.06
N VAL A 162 3.39 -12.13 4.86
CA VAL A 162 4.50 -12.99 4.43
C VAL A 162 5.83 -12.45 4.97
N PRO A 163 6.68 -13.27 5.60
CA PRO A 163 7.98 -12.82 6.12
C PRO A 163 8.83 -12.11 5.08
N ARG A 164 9.56 -11.05 5.49
CA ARG A 164 10.46 -10.25 4.65
C ARG A 164 9.77 -9.53 3.49
N THR A 165 8.46 -9.29 3.58
CA THR A 165 7.72 -8.48 2.59
C THR A 165 7.41 -7.10 3.14
N LEU A 166 6.92 -6.19 2.29
CA LEU A 166 6.38 -4.90 2.73
C LEU A 166 5.29 -5.07 3.80
N GLY A 167 4.47 -6.13 3.68
CA GLY A 167 3.46 -6.48 4.67
C GLY A 167 4.09 -6.75 6.04
N ASP A 168 5.15 -7.57 6.08
CA ASP A 168 5.90 -7.87 7.31
C ASP A 168 6.57 -6.63 7.93
N ALA A 169 7.01 -5.68 7.12
CA ALA A 169 7.60 -4.45 7.64
C ALA A 169 6.59 -3.46 8.21
N ARG A 170 5.33 -3.49 7.75
CA ARG A 170 4.35 -2.43 8.04
C ARG A 170 3.03 -2.94 8.63
N TRP A 171 2.90 -4.24 8.90
CA TRP A 171 1.66 -4.85 9.40
C TRP A 171 1.12 -4.14 10.65
N ASN A 172 1.99 -3.71 11.58
CA ASN A 172 1.57 -3.08 12.84
C ASN A 172 0.83 -1.76 12.60
N LEU A 173 1.34 -0.95 11.67
CA LEU A 173 0.70 0.29 11.23
C LEU A 173 -0.63 0.03 10.53
N LEU A 174 -0.66 -0.98 9.64
CA LEU A 174 -1.85 -1.32 8.86
C LEU A 174 -2.96 -1.93 9.73
N ARG A 175 -2.58 -2.73 10.73
CA ARG A 175 -3.49 -3.28 11.75
C ARG A 175 -4.24 -2.17 12.47
N ASP A 176 -3.49 -1.20 13.00
CA ASP A 176 -4.07 -0.10 13.79
C ASP A 176 -5.05 0.72 12.94
N PHE A 177 -4.69 0.97 11.67
CA PHE A 177 -5.57 1.60 10.69
C PHE A 177 -6.88 0.83 10.46
N ILE A 178 -6.81 -0.48 10.20
CA ILE A 178 -8.01 -1.30 9.94
C ILE A 178 -8.87 -1.42 11.22
N GLU A 179 -8.26 -1.59 12.39
CA GLU A 179 -8.95 -1.73 13.68
C GLU A 179 -9.78 -0.51 14.06
N ILE A 180 -9.21 0.69 13.92
CA ILE A 180 -9.90 1.94 14.26
C ILE A 180 -11.16 2.09 13.40
N ASN A 181 -11.02 1.93 12.07
CA ASN A 181 -12.15 2.08 11.15
C ASN A 181 -13.21 0.99 11.37
N TYR A 182 -12.80 -0.24 11.68
CA TYR A 182 -13.72 -1.34 11.92
C TYR A 182 -14.54 -1.18 13.20
N LYS A 183 -13.96 -0.55 14.23
CA LYS A 183 -14.68 -0.25 15.48
C LYS A 183 -15.86 0.69 15.21
N ASP A 184 -15.64 1.77 14.46
CA ASP A 184 -16.66 2.75 14.10
C ASP A 184 -17.74 2.10 13.23
N PHE A 185 -17.33 1.25 12.29
CA PHE A 185 -18.23 0.46 11.46
C PHE A 185 -19.18 -0.44 12.26
N LYS A 186 -18.66 -1.23 13.21
CA LYS A 186 -19.50 -2.07 14.06
C LYS A 186 -20.49 -1.26 14.89
N GLN A 187 -20.06 -0.11 15.39
CA GLN A 187 -20.92 0.77 16.20
C GLN A 187 -22.06 1.34 15.35
N LEU A 188 -21.77 1.82 14.14
CA LEU A 188 -22.76 2.37 13.23
C LEU A 188 -23.87 1.36 12.89
N TYR A 189 -23.49 0.12 12.59
CA TYR A 189 -24.43 -0.93 12.17
C TYR A 189 -24.91 -1.85 13.30
N GLN A 190 -24.48 -1.61 14.54
CA GLN A 190 -24.82 -2.40 15.73
C GLN A 190 -24.58 -3.90 15.54
N LEU A 191 -23.49 -4.27 14.87
CA LEU A 191 -23.16 -5.66 14.56
C LEU A 191 -22.49 -6.33 15.77
N SER A 192 -23.15 -7.32 16.38
CA SER A 192 -22.58 -8.16 17.44
C SER A 192 -22.36 -9.58 16.92
N PHE A 193 -21.11 -9.99 16.68
CA PHE A 193 -20.80 -11.34 16.21
C PHE A 193 -19.57 -11.91 16.91
N PRO A 194 -19.59 -13.20 17.29
CA PRO A 194 -18.39 -13.88 17.77
C PRO A 194 -17.41 -14.12 16.61
N GLY A 195 -16.11 -13.99 16.89
CA GLY A 195 -15.03 -14.31 15.95
C GLY A 195 -14.44 -13.13 15.20
N LYS A 196 -13.21 -13.33 14.72
CA LYS A 196 -12.36 -12.34 14.05
C LYS A 196 -12.42 -12.49 12.53
N ILE A 197 -11.92 -11.47 11.83
CA ILE A 197 -11.70 -11.51 10.38
C ILE A 197 -10.24 -11.87 10.13
N ASN A 198 -9.99 -12.86 9.28
CA ASN A 198 -8.65 -13.18 8.79
C ASN A 198 -8.29 -12.17 7.69
N TYR A 199 -7.32 -11.30 7.94
CA TYR A 199 -6.90 -10.27 7.00
C TYR A 199 -5.50 -10.59 6.47
N PHE A 200 -5.41 -10.95 5.20
CA PHE A 200 -4.16 -11.33 4.54
C PHE A 200 -3.56 -10.14 3.78
N LEU A 201 -2.36 -9.73 4.19
CA LEU A 201 -1.52 -8.76 3.46
C LEU A 201 -0.69 -9.53 2.43
N ALA A 202 -1.25 -9.68 1.22
CA ALA A 202 -0.65 -10.49 0.17
C ALA A 202 0.44 -9.71 -0.59
N PRO A 203 1.62 -10.31 -0.82
CA PRO A 203 2.70 -9.68 -1.59
C PRO A 203 2.51 -9.80 -3.11
N CYS A 204 1.47 -10.51 -3.55
CA CYS A 204 1.10 -10.70 -4.96
C CYS A 204 -0.33 -11.26 -5.04
N GLN A 205 -0.88 -11.35 -6.26
CA GLN A 205 -2.20 -11.94 -6.47
C GLN A 205 -2.14 -13.46 -6.29
N LEU A 206 -2.67 -13.95 -5.17
CA LEU A 206 -2.73 -15.37 -4.84
C LEU A 206 -3.66 -16.11 -5.83
N PRO A 207 -3.22 -17.21 -6.48
CA PRO A 207 -4.05 -17.98 -7.41
C PRO A 207 -5.19 -18.74 -6.74
N GLU A 208 -5.12 -18.93 -5.42
CA GLU A 208 -6.13 -19.63 -4.62
C GLU A 208 -7.40 -18.80 -4.40
N VAL A 209 -7.44 -17.53 -4.79
CA VAL A 209 -8.61 -16.65 -4.67
C VAL A 209 -8.84 -15.82 -5.93
N VAL A 210 -10.10 -15.52 -6.22
CA VAL A 210 -10.45 -14.62 -7.33
C VAL A 210 -10.50 -13.17 -6.84
N TRP A 211 -9.59 -12.36 -7.37
CA TRP A 211 -9.47 -10.93 -7.05
C TRP A 211 -10.53 -10.09 -7.77
N ASP A 212 -11.12 -9.14 -7.05
CA ASP A 212 -11.89 -8.05 -7.63
C ASP A 212 -10.92 -7.09 -8.33
N LYS A 213 -10.93 -7.06 -9.66
CA LYS A 213 -10.01 -6.23 -10.46
C LYS A 213 -10.29 -4.73 -10.35
N ARG A 214 -11.47 -4.31 -9.87
CA ARG A 214 -11.84 -2.89 -9.73
C ARG A 214 -11.13 -2.25 -8.55
N MET A 215 -11.00 -2.99 -7.46
CA MET A 215 -10.50 -2.51 -6.16
C MET A 215 -9.25 -3.25 -5.68
N GLY A 216 -8.93 -4.41 -6.26
CA GLY A 216 -7.75 -5.21 -5.95
C GLY A 216 -7.79 -5.90 -4.57
N TYR A 217 -8.96 -6.37 -4.13
CA TYR A 217 -9.12 -7.22 -2.95
C TYR A 217 -9.74 -8.57 -3.32
N ALA A 218 -9.70 -9.54 -2.42
CA ALA A 218 -10.54 -10.74 -2.47
C ALA A 218 -11.22 -10.99 -1.12
N ILE A 219 -12.36 -11.67 -1.12
CA ILE A 219 -13.10 -12.03 0.10
C ILE A 219 -13.59 -13.48 0.03
N ASP A 220 -13.62 -14.14 1.18
CA ASP A 220 -14.29 -15.43 1.38
C ASP A 220 -15.10 -15.35 2.70
N PRO A 221 -16.32 -14.78 2.64
CA PRO A 221 -17.10 -14.50 3.84
C PRO A 221 -17.45 -15.74 4.68
N PRO A 222 -17.81 -16.92 4.13
CA PRO A 222 -18.01 -18.14 4.92
C PRO A 222 -16.86 -18.48 5.87
N ARG A 223 -15.62 -18.20 5.46
CA ARG A 223 -14.40 -18.43 6.26
C ARG A 223 -13.89 -17.18 6.97
N SER A 224 -14.59 -16.06 6.85
CA SER A 224 -14.19 -14.75 7.36
C SER A 224 -12.82 -14.28 6.86
N ASN A 225 -12.44 -14.67 5.64
CA ASN A 225 -11.18 -14.23 5.03
C ASN A 225 -11.40 -12.97 4.17
N CYS A 226 -10.44 -12.07 4.21
CA CYS A 226 -10.25 -11.03 3.20
C CYS A 226 -8.76 -10.84 2.89
N PHE A 227 -8.48 -10.44 1.66
CA PHE A 227 -7.15 -10.33 1.10
C PHE A 227 -6.97 -8.95 0.49
N ALA A 228 -5.84 -8.32 0.76
CA ALA A 228 -5.43 -7.07 0.14
C ALA A 228 -4.00 -7.21 -0.40
N LEU A 229 -3.71 -6.55 -1.51
CA LEU A 229 -2.36 -6.45 -2.07
C LEU A 229 -1.60 -5.34 -1.34
N TYR A 230 -0.39 -5.67 -0.93
CA TYR A 230 0.53 -4.69 -0.34
C TYR A 230 1.95 -4.88 -0.89
N THR A 231 2.16 -4.25 -2.05
CA THR A 231 3.41 -4.23 -2.83
C THR A 231 3.79 -2.78 -3.16
N HIS A 232 4.93 -2.57 -3.82
CA HIS A 232 5.31 -1.23 -4.29
C HIS A 232 4.33 -0.68 -5.33
N ASP A 233 3.81 -1.55 -6.19
CA ASP A 233 2.93 -1.14 -7.30
C ASP A 233 1.45 -1.13 -6.90
N TYR A 234 1.07 -1.95 -5.92
CA TYR A 234 -0.32 -2.14 -5.50
C TYR A 234 -0.46 -2.09 -3.98
N ASN A 235 -1.14 -1.06 -3.49
CA ASN A 235 -1.56 -0.94 -2.09
C ASN A 235 -3.08 -0.82 -2.01
N THR A 236 -3.74 -1.96 -1.80
CA THR A 236 -5.20 -2.06 -1.73
C THR A 236 -5.68 -2.33 -0.30
N VAL A 237 -4.81 -2.12 0.68
CA VAL A 237 -5.14 -2.26 2.10
C VAL A 237 -6.15 -1.20 2.50
N ASP A 238 -7.36 -1.64 2.81
CA ASP A 238 -8.46 -0.76 3.16
C ASP A 238 -9.42 -1.47 4.15
N PRO A 239 -10.18 -0.74 4.99
CA PRO A 239 -11.21 -1.32 5.83
C PRO A 239 -12.38 -1.93 5.03
N PHE A 240 -12.63 -1.45 3.82
CA PHE A 240 -13.72 -1.88 2.95
C PHE A 240 -13.86 -3.41 2.78
N PRO A 241 -12.82 -4.19 2.39
CA PRO A 241 -12.93 -5.65 2.29
C PRO A 241 -13.29 -6.32 3.62
N ALA A 242 -12.83 -5.79 4.76
CA ALA A 242 -13.21 -6.29 6.08
C ALA A 242 -14.69 -6.00 6.39
N HIS A 243 -15.17 -4.80 6.04
CA HIS A 243 -16.59 -4.43 6.19
C HIS A 243 -17.49 -5.35 5.35
N LEU A 244 -17.13 -5.57 4.08
CA LEU A 244 -17.84 -6.49 3.19
C LEU A 244 -17.90 -7.91 3.74
N THR A 245 -16.74 -8.47 4.07
CA THR A 245 -16.65 -9.81 4.66
C THR A 245 -17.53 -9.92 5.89
N ARG A 246 -17.53 -8.90 6.75
CA ARG A 246 -18.38 -8.89 7.94
C ARG A 246 -19.86 -8.81 7.62
N LEU A 247 -20.30 -7.93 6.72
CA LEU A 247 -21.72 -7.78 6.36
C LEU A 247 -22.27 -9.09 5.81
N TYR A 248 -21.59 -9.68 4.82
CA TYR A 248 -22.02 -10.94 4.21
C TYR A 248 -22.04 -12.09 5.21
N ARG A 249 -21.00 -12.21 6.04
CA ARG A 249 -20.94 -13.26 7.06
C ARG A 249 -22.04 -13.13 8.12
N SER A 250 -22.40 -11.90 8.45
CA SER A 250 -23.31 -11.57 9.55
C SER A 250 -24.78 -11.60 9.14
N LEU A 251 -25.09 -11.04 7.97
CA LEU A 251 -26.45 -10.73 7.53
C LEU A 251 -26.89 -11.54 6.30
N GLY A 252 -26.00 -12.37 5.76
CA GLY A 252 -26.22 -13.09 4.51
C GLY A 252 -26.07 -12.18 3.30
N TYR A 253 -26.52 -12.66 2.14
CA TYR A 253 -26.46 -11.91 0.89
C TYR A 253 -27.48 -10.76 0.82
N ALA A 254 -27.08 -9.67 0.16
CA ALA A 254 -27.91 -8.59 -0.35
C ALA A 254 -27.24 -8.02 -1.62
N PRO A 255 -27.99 -7.37 -2.53
CA PRO A 255 -27.42 -6.79 -3.75
C PRO A 255 -26.24 -5.83 -3.48
N PRO A 256 -25.24 -5.77 -4.39
CA PRO A 256 -24.02 -4.95 -4.24
C PRO A 256 -24.29 -3.49 -3.85
N LEU A 257 -25.32 -2.84 -4.42
CA LEU A 257 -25.73 -1.49 -4.05
C LEU A 257 -25.89 -1.30 -2.54
N ILE A 258 -26.44 -2.28 -1.84
CA ILE A 258 -26.65 -2.20 -0.40
C ILE A 258 -25.35 -2.51 0.34
N VAL A 259 -24.73 -3.64 0.04
CA VAL A 259 -23.62 -4.19 0.84
C VAL A 259 -22.30 -3.48 0.59
N GLU A 260 -21.93 -3.20 -0.66
CA GLU A 260 -20.78 -2.32 -0.96
C GLU A 260 -21.08 -0.90 -0.51
N GLY A 261 -22.34 -0.45 -0.63
CA GLY A 261 -22.73 0.87 -0.17
C GLY A 261 -22.61 1.08 1.34
N MET A 262 -22.94 0.05 2.13
CA MET A 262 -22.73 0.06 3.58
C MET A 262 -21.24 -0.07 3.94
N ALA A 263 -20.47 -0.89 3.20
CA ALA A 263 -19.05 -1.07 3.46
C ALA A 263 -18.23 0.22 3.26
N GLY A 264 -18.57 1.02 2.25
CA GLY A 264 -17.88 2.28 1.91
C GLY A 264 -18.42 3.53 2.61
N TYR A 265 -19.25 3.39 3.66
CA TYR A 265 -19.88 4.53 4.34
C TYR A 265 -18.87 5.59 4.82
N PHE A 266 -17.69 5.17 5.30
CA PHE A 266 -16.67 6.04 5.87
C PHE A 266 -15.64 6.56 4.86
N ASP A 267 -15.65 6.07 3.62
CA ASP A 267 -14.59 6.34 2.62
C ASP A 267 -14.88 7.58 1.76
N LEU A 268 -15.35 8.66 2.41
CA LEU A 268 -15.69 9.94 1.78
C LEU A 268 -16.59 9.81 0.53
N PRO A 269 -17.64 8.97 0.55
CA PRO A 269 -18.30 8.57 -0.69
C PRO A 269 -19.03 9.72 -1.39
N HIS A 270 -19.57 10.70 -0.66
CA HIS A 270 -20.17 11.91 -1.26
C HIS A 270 -19.15 12.76 -2.02
N PHE A 271 -17.91 12.83 -1.54
CA PHE A 271 -16.85 13.61 -2.20
C PHE A 271 -16.52 13.01 -3.57
N PHE A 272 -16.31 11.70 -3.62
CA PHE A 272 -16.03 11.01 -4.88
C PHE A 272 -17.25 10.95 -5.79
N ALA A 273 -18.46 10.76 -5.27
CA ALA A 273 -19.68 10.80 -6.07
C ALA A 273 -19.94 12.19 -6.66
N GLN A 274 -19.67 13.28 -5.93
CA GLN A 274 -19.75 14.63 -6.47
C GLN A 274 -18.74 14.84 -7.62
N LYS A 275 -17.53 14.30 -7.50
CA LYS A 275 -16.54 14.33 -8.60
C LYS A 275 -17.05 13.63 -9.86
N LEU A 276 -17.51 12.38 -9.73
CA LEU A 276 -18.10 11.61 -10.83
C LEU A 276 -19.31 12.33 -11.43
N ARG A 277 -20.13 12.97 -10.59
CA ARG A 277 -21.30 13.73 -11.05
C ARG A 277 -20.90 14.93 -11.90
N ARG A 278 -19.85 15.65 -11.51
CA ARG A 278 -19.31 16.80 -12.29
C ARG A 278 -18.67 16.36 -13.60
N SER A 279 -18.10 15.16 -13.67
CA SER A 279 -17.59 14.57 -14.92
C SER A 279 -18.65 13.83 -15.75
N SER A 280 -19.92 13.79 -15.31
CA SER A 280 -20.99 12.99 -15.93
C SER A 280 -20.72 11.48 -15.99
N GLU A 281 -19.93 10.97 -15.05
CA GLU A 281 -19.54 9.56 -14.92
C GLU A 281 -20.25 8.85 -13.76
N LEU A 282 -21.09 9.55 -12.99
CA LEU A 282 -21.84 8.96 -11.88
C LEU A 282 -22.95 8.03 -12.42
N PRO A 283 -22.91 6.71 -12.14
CA PRO A 283 -23.94 5.79 -12.60
C PRO A 283 -25.29 6.08 -11.93
N PRO A 284 -26.41 6.03 -12.68
CA PRO A 284 -27.75 6.17 -12.11
C PRO A 284 -28.08 4.96 -11.22
N VAL A 285 -28.95 5.16 -10.23
CA VAL A 285 -29.28 4.10 -9.24
C VAL A 285 -29.83 2.85 -9.93
N GLY A 286 -30.55 3.01 -11.04
CA GLY A 286 -31.07 1.89 -11.84
C GLY A 286 -30.00 0.89 -12.31
N GLN A 287 -28.78 1.35 -12.62
CA GLN A 287 -27.66 0.49 -13.02
C GLN A 287 -26.96 -0.19 -11.83
N LEU A 288 -27.30 0.21 -10.60
CA LEU A 288 -26.69 -0.34 -9.39
C LEU A 288 -27.52 -1.50 -8.80
N ILE A 289 -28.76 -1.69 -9.26
CA ILE A 289 -29.74 -2.58 -8.62
C ILE A 289 -29.37 -4.05 -8.77
N THR A 290 -29.03 -4.49 -9.98
CA THR A 290 -28.69 -5.88 -10.27
C THR A 290 -27.18 -6.07 -10.24
N SER A 291 -26.73 -7.22 -9.76
CA SER A 291 -25.29 -7.50 -9.67
C SER A 291 -24.61 -7.52 -11.03
N VAL A 292 -25.26 -8.09 -12.06
CA VAL A 292 -24.74 -8.15 -13.44
C VAL A 292 -24.51 -6.76 -14.03
N ASP A 293 -25.44 -5.82 -13.83
CA ASP A 293 -25.27 -4.44 -14.29
C ASP A 293 -24.20 -3.72 -13.44
N TYR A 294 -24.24 -3.92 -12.11
CA TYR A 294 -23.34 -3.29 -11.17
C TYR A 294 -21.86 -3.64 -11.40
N TYR A 295 -21.53 -4.92 -11.54
CA TYR A 295 -20.16 -5.36 -11.81
C TYR A 295 -19.73 -5.13 -13.26
N GLY A 296 -20.67 -4.81 -14.16
CA GLY A 296 -20.39 -4.35 -15.53
C GLY A 296 -19.94 -2.88 -15.62
N LEU A 297 -20.08 -2.10 -14.55
CA LEU A 297 -19.67 -0.70 -14.51
C LEU A 297 -18.14 -0.56 -14.49
N PRO A 298 -17.59 0.52 -15.11
CA PRO A 298 -16.16 0.73 -15.19
C PRO A 298 -15.55 1.11 -13.83
N GLY A 299 -14.42 0.47 -13.50
CA GLY A 299 -13.61 0.79 -12.32
C GLY A 299 -14.42 0.77 -11.03
N VAL A 300 -14.25 1.80 -10.20
CA VAL A 300 -14.87 1.91 -8.86
C VAL A 300 -16.16 2.75 -8.85
N ALA A 301 -16.67 3.16 -10.02
CA ALA A 301 -17.79 4.10 -10.11
C ALA A 301 -19.07 3.56 -9.44
N GLY A 302 -19.36 2.27 -9.63
CA GLY A 302 -20.48 1.60 -8.97
C GLY A 302 -20.38 1.62 -7.44
N ALA A 303 -19.20 1.30 -6.89
CA ALA A 303 -18.95 1.30 -5.45
C ALA A 303 -19.04 2.68 -4.83
N VAL A 304 -18.50 3.71 -5.50
CA VAL A 304 -18.61 5.11 -5.08
C VAL A 304 -20.07 5.57 -5.07
N ALA A 305 -20.82 5.28 -6.14
CA ALA A 305 -22.23 5.66 -6.25
C ALA A 305 -23.08 4.94 -5.20
N ALA A 306 -22.89 3.63 -5.03
CA ALA A 306 -23.57 2.85 -4.01
C ALA A 306 -23.30 3.36 -2.60
N SER A 307 -22.03 3.61 -2.27
CA SER A 307 -21.63 4.13 -0.95
C SER A 307 -22.22 5.50 -0.66
N SER A 308 -22.25 6.37 -1.67
CA SER A 308 -22.80 7.71 -1.54
C SER A 308 -24.33 7.69 -1.43
N PHE A 309 -25.00 6.86 -2.22
CA PHE A 309 -26.45 6.72 -2.17
C PHE A 309 -26.91 6.08 -0.85
N VAL A 310 -26.25 5.00 -0.41
CA VAL A 310 -26.55 4.37 0.90
C VAL A 310 -26.25 5.32 2.05
N LYS A 311 -25.15 6.07 2.00
CA LYS A 311 -24.87 7.11 3.00
C LYS A 311 -25.99 8.15 3.04
N TYR A 312 -26.46 8.63 1.88
CA TYR A 312 -27.60 9.55 1.83
C TYR A 312 -28.86 8.94 2.45
N LEU A 313 -29.16 7.67 2.16
CA LEU A 313 -30.31 6.98 2.75
C LEU A 313 -30.20 6.92 4.28
N MET A 314 -29.03 6.57 4.80
CA MET A 314 -28.80 6.46 6.23
C MET A 314 -28.88 7.80 6.94
N ASP A 315 -28.24 8.83 6.37
CA ASP A 315 -28.18 10.16 6.97
C ASP A 315 -29.56 10.86 6.94
N THR A 316 -30.39 10.57 5.93
CA THR A 316 -31.72 11.18 5.74
C THR A 316 -32.84 10.41 6.42
N TYR A 317 -32.81 9.07 6.33
CA TYR A 317 -33.93 8.20 6.73
C TYR A 317 -33.58 7.27 7.91
N GLY A 318 -32.34 7.28 8.40
CA GLY A 318 -31.87 6.51 9.55
C GLY A 318 -31.37 5.10 9.23
N GLY A 319 -30.38 4.63 9.99
CA GLY A 319 -29.69 3.35 9.76
C GLY A 319 -30.55 2.08 9.91
N ASN A 320 -31.66 2.13 10.66
CA ASN A 320 -32.53 0.97 10.81
C ASN A 320 -33.21 0.55 9.49
N ARG A 321 -33.54 1.53 8.63
CA ARG A 321 -34.17 1.27 7.34
C ARG A 321 -33.23 0.61 6.35
N ILE A 322 -31.94 0.98 6.34
CA ILE A 322 -30.99 0.29 5.46
C ILE A 322 -30.80 -1.18 5.88
N LEU A 323 -30.82 -1.47 7.18
CA LEU A 323 -30.76 -2.84 7.69
C LEU A 323 -32.04 -3.63 7.35
N GLU A 324 -33.21 -3.00 7.37
CA GLU A 324 -34.46 -3.60 6.90
C GLU A 324 -34.41 -3.90 5.40
N LEU A 325 -33.98 -2.93 4.59
CA LEU A 325 -33.81 -3.13 3.15
C LEU A 325 -32.80 -4.25 2.87
N TYR A 326 -31.67 -4.26 3.60
CA TYR A 326 -30.68 -5.35 3.51
C TYR A 326 -31.36 -6.69 3.70
N ARG A 327 -32.20 -6.85 4.74
CA ARG A 327 -32.88 -8.11 5.09
C ARG A 327 -33.98 -8.55 4.10
N LEU A 328 -34.52 -7.65 3.29
CA LEU A 328 -35.63 -7.96 2.38
C LEU A 328 -35.19 -8.08 0.91
N ALA A 329 -34.27 -7.24 0.48
CA ALA A 329 -33.94 -7.11 -0.93
C ALA A 329 -33.14 -8.30 -1.48
N THR A 330 -33.54 -8.75 -2.67
CA THR A 330 -32.73 -9.55 -3.59
C THR A 330 -32.52 -8.76 -4.88
N ASP A 331 -31.68 -9.26 -5.79
CA ASP A 331 -31.44 -8.61 -7.10
C ASP A 331 -32.75 -8.44 -7.89
N ARG A 332 -33.70 -9.36 -7.71
CA ARG A 332 -35.00 -9.32 -8.39
C ARG A 332 -36.08 -8.54 -7.65
N THR A 333 -36.03 -8.47 -6.32
CA THR A 333 -37.08 -7.83 -5.50
C THR A 333 -36.68 -6.46 -4.94
N PHE A 334 -35.51 -5.93 -5.33
CA PHE A 334 -34.99 -4.67 -4.79
C PHE A 334 -35.99 -3.51 -4.88
N ASN A 335 -36.58 -3.27 -6.05
CA ASN A 335 -37.51 -2.14 -6.24
C ASN A 335 -38.72 -2.22 -5.32
N GLU A 336 -39.34 -3.40 -5.20
CA GLU A 336 -40.49 -3.65 -4.34
C GLU A 336 -40.13 -3.49 -2.87
N SER A 337 -38.98 -4.07 -2.48
CA SER A 337 -38.44 -3.98 -1.12
C SER A 337 -38.10 -2.53 -0.74
N PHE A 338 -37.55 -1.77 -1.69
CA PHE A 338 -37.20 -0.37 -1.49
C PHE A 338 -38.44 0.49 -1.28
N VAL A 339 -39.48 0.32 -2.11
CA VAL A 339 -40.76 1.01 -1.93
C VAL A 339 -41.40 0.63 -0.59
N ARG A 340 -41.34 -0.64 -0.20
CA ARG A 340 -41.86 -1.10 1.10
C ARG A 340 -41.17 -0.41 2.28
N VAL A 341 -39.85 -0.23 2.23
CA VAL A 341 -39.05 0.33 3.34
C VAL A 341 -39.08 1.87 3.35
N TYR A 342 -39.01 2.51 2.19
CA TYR A 342 -38.86 3.97 2.08
C TYR A 342 -40.14 4.70 1.65
N GLY A 343 -41.16 3.98 1.17
CA GLY A 343 -42.41 4.57 0.66
C GLY A 343 -42.25 5.33 -0.65
N LYS A 344 -41.10 5.22 -1.32
CA LYS A 344 -40.72 5.95 -2.54
C LYS A 344 -40.02 5.02 -3.51
N LYS A 345 -40.04 5.33 -4.81
CA LYS A 345 -39.25 4.61 -5.81
C LYS A 345 -37.79 5.05 -5.77
N PRO A 346 -36.82 4.16 -6.10
CA PRO A 346 -35.40 4.52 -6.13
C PRO A 346 -35.09 5.77 -6.97
N ALA A 347 -35.71 5.89 -8.15
CA ALA A 347 -35.52 7.04 -9.05
C ALA A 347 -36.03 8.39 -8.49
N GLU A 348 -36.98 8.36 -7.54
CA GLU A 348 -37.42 9.58 -6.86
C GLU A 348 -36.38 10.01 -5.83
N VAL A 349 -35.87 9.06 -5.05
CA VAL A 349 -34.83 9.28 -4.03
C VAL A 349 -33.48 9.65 -4.67
N GLU A 350 -33.18 9.11 -5.85
CA GLU A 350 -32.00 9.47 -6.64
C GLU A 350 -31.94 10.97 -6.96
N LYS A 351 -33.08 11.58 -7.31
CA LYS A 351 -33.15 13.03 -7.57
C LYS A 351 -32.83 13.87 -6.33
N GLU A 352 -33.28 13.42 -5.17
CA GLU A 352 -33.01 14.09 -3.90
C GLU A 352 -31.53 13.97 -3.52
N TRP A 353 -30.96 12.77 -3.63
CA TRP A 353 -29.54 12.52 -3.42
C TRP A 353 -28.67 13.36 -4.36
N HIS A 354 -29.04 13.45 -5.63
CA HIS A 354 -28.39 14.30 -6.61
C HIS A 354 -28.40 15.78 -6.23
N ALA A 355 -29.53 16.30 -5.71
CA ALA A 355 -29.61 17.67 -5.23
C ALA A 355 -28.68 17.92 -4.01
N VAL A 356 -28.51 16.91 -3.14
CA VAL A 356 -27.50 16.97 -2.07
C VAL A 356 -26.08 17.00 -2.64
N LEU A 357 -25.76 16.15 -3.62
CA LEU A 357 -24.43 16.16 -4.25
C LEU A 357 -24.11 17.47 -4.97
N ASP A 358 -25.12 18.13 -5.54
CA ASP A 358 -24.94 19.42 -6.23
C ASP A 358 -24.66 20.58 -5.27
N SER A 359 -25.11 20.47 -4.01
CA SER A 359 -25.01 21.53 -3.00
C SER A 359 -23.97 21.27 -1.90
N ILE A 360 -23.55 20.01 -1.71
CA ILE A 360 -22.63 19.65 -0.64
C ILE A 360 -21.26 20.31 -0.83
N THR A 361 -20.74 20.85 0.27
CA THR A 361 -19.38 21.38 0.35
C THR A 361 -18.58 20.55 1.34
N PHE A 362 -17.26 20.48 1.10
CA PHE A 362 -16.36 19.71 1.95
C PHE A 362 -15.35 20.64 2.61
N PRO A 363 -15.28 20.66 3.96
CA PRO A 363 -14.40 21.57 4.67
C PRO A 363 -12.93 21.16 4.50
N ALA A 364 -12.02 22.13 4.58
CA ALA A 364 -10.58 21.91 4.51
C ALA A 364 -10.08 20.86 5.52
N GLY A 365 -10.63 20.88 6.75
CA GLY A 365 -10.29 19.90 7.78
C GLY A 365 -10.55 18.44 7.37
N LEU A 366 -11.59 18.18 6.56
CA LEU A 366 -11.88 16.84 6.04
C LEU A 366 -10.85 16.42 4.99
N MET A 367 -10.45 17.33 4.10
CA MET A 367 -9.40 17.07 3.10
C MET A 367 -8.05 16.83 3.76
N LYS A 368 -7.75 17.57 4.84
CA LYS A 368 -6.56 17.36 5.67
C LYS A 368 -6.58 15.98 6.34
N TYR A 369 -7.70 15.57 6.94
CA TYR A 369 -7.85 14.24 7.51
C TYR A 369 -7.61 13.14 6.45
N ALA A 370 -8.19 13.30 5.25
CA ALA A 370 -8.01 12.38 4.15
C ALA A 370 -6.54 12.30 3.70
N TYR A 371 -5.88 13.45 3.53
CA TYR A 371 -4.45 13.53 3.23
C TYR A 371 -3.61 12.74 4.24
N GLU A 372 -3.84 12.96 5.54
CA GLU A 372 -3.08 12.29 6.61
C GLU A 372 -3.32 10.78 6.62
N ARG A 373 -4.56 10.33 6.38
CA ARG A 373 -4.92 8.90 6.23
C ARG A 373 -4.10 8.26 5.11
N GLU A 374 -4.10 8.86 3.93
CA GLU A 374 -3.39 8.33 2.74
C GLU A 374 -1.87 8.36 2.90
N ARG A 375 -1.34 9.41 3.56
CA ARG A 375 0.07 9.50 3.93
C ARG A 375 0.46 8.40 4.91
N TYR A 376 -0.36 8.15 5.93
CA TYR A 376 -0.09 7.14 6.96
C TYR A 376 0.07 5.74 6.36
N ILE A 377 -0.83 5.34 5.47
CA ILE A 377 -0.83 4.00 4.84
C ILE A 377 0.06 3.90 3.58
N GLY A 378 0.63 5.02 3.11
CA GLY A 378 1.59 5.03 2.00
C GLY A 378 0.96 4.99 0.62
N ARG A 379 -0.15 5.71 0.39
CA ARG A 379 -0.78 5.85 -0.94
C ARG A 379 -0.50 7.23 -1.53
N GLU A 380 0.64 7.35 -2.21
CA GLU A 380 1.19 8.63 -2.71
C GLU A 380 0.23 9.37 -3.65
N THR A 381 -0.39 8.66 -4.61
CA THR A 381 -1.32 9.25 -5.59
C THR A 381 -2.56 9.87 -4.92
N GLN A 382 -3.18 9.15 -3.98
CA GLN A 382 -4.36 9.64 -3.25
C GLN A 382 -3.97 10.76 -2.29
N MET A 383 -2.82 10.65 -1.62
CA MET A 383 -2.25 11.71 -0.79
C MET A 383 -2.11 13.02 -1.59
N GLU A 384 -1.54 12.97 -2.80
CA GLU A 384 -1.36 14.17 -3.65
C GLU A 384 -2.66 14.75 -4.15
N MET A 385 -3.63 13.89 -4.51
CA MET A 385 -4.97 14.34 -4.85
C MET A 385 -5.59 15.14 -3.71
N PHE A 386 -5.56 14.63 -2.47
CA PHE A 386 -6.15 15.35 -1.33
C PHE A 386 -5.39 16.62 -0.96
N LEU A 387 -4.06 16.66 -1.14
CA LEU A 387 -3.29 17.89 -0.98
C LEU A 387 -3.72 18.97 -1.99
N GLY A 388 -3.97 18.59 -3.24
CA GLY A 388 -4.51 19.49 -4.26
C GLY A 388 -5.91 20.02 -3.93
N GLU A 389 -6.78 19.17 -3.37
CA GLU A 389 -8.11 19.55 -2.91
C GLU A 389 -8.07 20.50 -1.71
N LEU A 390 -7.12 20.27 -0.80
CA LEU A 390 -6.89 21.17 0.34
C LEU A 390 -6.41 22.54 -0.15
N LYS A 391 -5.48 22.56 -1.10
CA LYS A 391 -4.94 23.79 -1.71
C LYS A 391 -6.01 24.69 -2.31
N SER A 392 -6.98 24.12 -3.03
CA SER A 392 -8.07 24.90 -3.63
C SER A 392 -9.12 25.39 -2.62
N ARG A 393 -9.02 24.96 -1.36
CA ARG A 393 -9.94 25.29 -0.26
C ARG A 393 -9.26 26.00 0.92
N MET A 394 -8.04 26.48 0.71
CA MET A 394 -7.30 27.23 1.72
C MET A 394 -8.06 28.52 2.07
N THR A 395 -8.44 28.66 3.33
CA THR A 395 -9.16 29.85 3.81
C THR A 395 -8.48 30.53 4.99
N SER A 396 -7.65 29.80 5.74
CA SER A 396 -6.92 30.33 6.89
C SER A 396 -5.41 30.41 6.66
N PHE A 397 -4.74 31.18 7.52
CA PHE A 397 -3.28 31.20 7.61
C PHE A 397 -2.74 29.80 7.91
N ASP A 398 -3.35 29.08 8.83
CA ASP A 398 -2.93 27.72 9.23
C ASP A 398 -3.05 26.71 8.08
N ASP A 399 -4.13 26.80 7.28
CA ASP A 399 -4.29 25.97 6.07
C ASP A 399 -3.17 26.26 5.07
N SER A 400 -2.84 27.55 4.88
CA SER A 400 -1.80 28.00 3.96
C SER A 400 -0.43 27.48 4.38
N VAL A 401 -0.10 27.62 5.66
CA VAL A 401 1.16 27.12 6.22
C VAL A 401 1.24 25.60 6.09
N PHE A 402 0.17 24.88 6.40
CA PHE A 402 0.14 23.43 6.29
C PHE A 402 0.33 22.95 4.85
N VAL A 403 -0.49 23.42 3.90
CA VAL A 403 -0.42 23.02 2.48
C VAL A 403 0.97 23.32 1.90
N LEU A 404 1.49 24.52 2.13
CA LEU A 404 2.81 24.89 1.64
C LEU A 404 3.92 24.05 2.30
N SER A 405 3.79 23.70 3.58
CA SER A 405 4.76 22.83 4.26
C SER A 405 4.77 21.43 3.64
N GLU A 406 3.60 20.84 3.42
CA GLU A 406 3.49 19.49 2.84
C GLU A 406 3.88 19.48 1.36
N GLU A 407 3.49 20.49 0.56
CA GLU A 407 3.90 20.65 -0.84
C GLU A 407 5.41 20.85 -0.96
N GLY A 408 6.00 21.69 -0.10
CA GLY A 408 7.44 21.95 -0.04
C GLY A 408 8.22 20.71 0.37
N TRP A 409 7.74 19.97 1.36
CA TRP A 409 8.34 18.70 1.79
C TRP A 409 8.25 17.63 0.71
N ASN A 410 7.07 17.39 0.12
CA ASN A 410 6.89 16.39 -0.95
C ASN A 410 7.85 16.70 -2.12
N ARG A 411 7.87 17.94 -2.61
CA ARG A 411 8.81 18.37 -3.67
C ARG A 411 10.27 18.16 -3.29
N TYR A 412 10.65 18.52 -2.06
CA TYR A 412 12.01 18.30 -1.56
C TYR A 412 12.39 16.81 -1.60
N MET A 413 11.48 15.94 -1.14
CA MET A 413 11.69 14.50 -1.12
C MET A 413 11.76 13.91 -2.54
N LYS A 414 10.97 14.46 -3.48
CA LYS A 414 10.97 14.06 -4.90
C LYS A 414 12.22 14.45 -5.69
N GLY A 415 13.05 15.32 -5.14
CA GLY A 415 14.17 15.90 -5.88
C GLY A 415 13.80 17.15 -6.69
N ASP A 416 12.55 17.64 -6.58
CA ASP A 416 12.08 18.86 -7.22
C ASP A 416 12.60 20.11 -6.49
N PHE A 417 13.92 20.24 -6.38
CA PHE A 417 14.57 21.24 -5.51
C PHE A 417 14.22 22.68 -5.88
N THR A 418 14.05 22.99 -7.17
CA THR A 418 13.67 24.32 -7.62
C THR A 418 12.23 24.68 -7.19
N PRO A 419 11.20 23.89 -7.52
CA PRO A 419 9.85 24.08 -6.97
C PRO A 419 9.80 24.06 -5.42
N ALA A 420 10.57 23.19 -4.77
CA ALA A 420 10.63 23.12 -3.31
C ALA A 420 11.11 24.46 -2.72
N ARG A 421 12.20 25.02 -3.25
CA ARG A 421 12.76 26.32 -2.83
C ARG A 421 11.79 27.48 -3.00
N GLU A 422 11.02 27.51 -4.10
CA GLU A 422 9.99 28.52 -4.26
C GLU A 422 8.89 28.38 -3.19
N THR A 423 8.53 27.15 -2.84
CA THR A 423 7.54 26.87 -1.78
C THR A 423 8.06 27.31 -0.41
N TYR A 424 9.31 26.98 -0.07
CA TYR A 424 9.95 27.42 1.18
C TYR A 424 10.16 28.93 1.23
N ARG A 425 10.40 29.60 0.09
CA ARG A 425 10.43 31.07 0.02
C ARG A 425 9.08 31.67 0.39
N GLN A 426 7.98 31.05 -0.03
CA GLN A 426 6.62 31.48 0.36
C GLN A 426 6.38 31.26 1.86
N LEU A 427 6.77 30.09 2.41
CA LEU A 427 6.70 29.81 3.84
C LEU A 427 7.50 30.82 4.67
N LEU A 428 8.70 31.20 4.24
CA LEU A 428 9.53 32.20 4.92
C LEU A 428 8.97 33.62 4.81
N LYS A 429 8.11 33.94 3.83
CA LYS A 429 7.37 35.22 3.86
C LYS A 429 6.30 35.22 4.95
N LEU A 430 5.66 34.07 5.18
CA LEU A 430 4.64 33.90 6.22
C LEU A 430 5.24 33.82 7.62
N ALA A 431 6.38 33.12 7.77
CA ALA A 431 7.08 32.95 9.03
C ALA A 431 8.61 33.15 8.86
N PRO A 432 9.10 34.40 8.80
CA PRO A 432 10.49 34.72 8.46
C PRO A 432 11.57 34.22 9.43
N ASN A 433 11.16 33.87 10.65
CA ASN A 433 12.03 33.39 11.73
C ASN A 433 11.73 31.94 12.12
N ASN A 434 11.03 31.19 11.28
CA ASN A 434 10.82 29.76 11.54
C ASN A 434 12.13 28.99 11.28
N SER A 435 12.74 28.49 12.35
CA SER A 435 14.02 27.77 12.34
C SER A 435 14.01 26.54 11.42
N SER A 436 12.90 25.80 11.37
CA SER A 436 12.75 24.62 10.51
C SER A 436 12.71 24.97 9.02
N TYR A 437 12.01 26.04 8.64
CA TYR A 437 11.98 26.49 7.24
C TYR A 437 13.33 27.04 6.78
N LEU A 438 14.05 27.74 7.66
CA LEU A 438 15.42 28.18 7.39
C LEU A 438 16.37 26.98 7.22
N LEU A 439 16.23 25.95 8.06
CA LEU A 439 17.02 24.72 7.96
C LEU A 439 16.80 24.03 6.62
N VAL A 440 15.55 23.82 6.20
CA VAL A 440 15.27 23.16 4.91
C VAL A 440 15.69 24.02 3.72
N THR A 441 15.55 25.35 3.80
CA THR A 441 16.07 26.26 2.77
C THR A 441 17.59 26.19 2.69
N GLY A 442 18.28 26.05 3.83
CA GLY A 442 19.71 25.76 3.89
C GLY A 442 20.05 24.44 3.19
N ASN A 443 19.29 23.37 3.45
CA ASN A 443 19.48 22.07 2.79
C ASN A 443 19.30 22.18 1.27
N LEU A 444 18.33 22.95 0.81
CA LEU A 444 18.14 23.22 -0.62
C LEU A 444 19.36 23.94 -1.24
N PHE A 445 19.91 24.95 -0.57
CA PHE A 445 21.14 25.60 -1.02
C PHE A 445 22.36 24.68 -0.96
N LEU A 446 22.44 23.78 0.01
CA LEU A 446 23.49 22.75 0.07
C LEU A 446 23.42 21.86 -1.18
N LEU A 447 22.21 21.39 -1.53
CA LEU A 447 21.97 20.58 -2.72
C LEU A 447 22.26 21.33 -4.03
N ASP A 448 22.12 22.65 -4.07
CA ASP A 448 22.55 23.48 -5.21
C ASP A 448 24.08 23.70 -5.28
N GLY A 449 24.84 23.25 -4.27
CA GLY A 449 26.26 23.61 -4.13
C GLY A 449 26.51 25.05 -3.65
N ARG A 450 25.47 25.77 -3.19
CA ARG A 450 25.56 27.14 -2.65
C ARG A 450 25.91 27.12 -1.16
N TYR A 451 27.10 26.63 -0.84
CA TYR A 451 27.52 26.30 0.52
C TYR A 451 27.53 27.48 1.50
N ASP A 452 28.03 28.65 1.11
CA ASP A 452 28.05 29.83 2.00
C ASP A 452 26.63 30.28 2.38
N SER A 453 25.71 30.25 1.42
CA SER A 453 24.31 30.59 1.66
C SER A 453 23.65 29.55 2.57
N ALA A 454 23.96 28.27 2.39
CA ALA A 454 23.47 27.20 3.26
C ALA A 454 23.96 27.40 4.71
N ARG A 455 25.26 27.60 4.92
CA ARG A 455 25.85 27.84 6.23
C ARG A 455 25.29 29.07 6.93
N ALA A 456 25.09 30.17 6.21
CA ALA A 456 24.48 31.38 6.77
C ALA A 456 23.06 31.11 7.31
N LEU A 457 22.27 30.32 6.58
CA LEU A 457 20.94 29.91 7.04
C LEU A 457 21.01 28.96 8.24
N TYR A 458 21.90 27.97 8.24
CA TYR A 458 22.08 27.06 9.38
C TYR A 458 22.52 27.80 10.65
N ALA A 459 23.46 28.73 10.53
CA ALA A 459 23.87 29.57 11.65
C ALA A 459 22.70 30.40 12.19
N ARG A 460 21.89 30.98 11.31
CA ARG A 460 20.68 31.73 11.70
C ARG A 460 19.65 30.82 12.37
N THR A 461 19.44 29.60 11.89
CA THR A 461 18.57 28.59 12.53
C THR A 461 19.00 28.35 13.98
N MET A 462 20.30 28.15 14.24
CA MET A 462 20.81 27.90 15.58
C MET A 462 20.72 29.12 16.51
N VAL A 463 20.78 30.33 15.96
CA VAL A 463 20.56 31.57 16.74
C VAL A 463 19.11 31.71 17.16
N LEU A 464 18.17 31.36 16.27
CA LEU A 464 16.73 31.45 16.53
C LEU A 464 16.23 30.32 17.43
N ASP A 465 16.78 29.12 17.27
CA ASP A 465 16.49 27.96 18.11
C ASP A 465 17.76 27.14 18.36
N SER A 466 18.34 27.33 19.55
CA SER A 466 19.57 26.65 19.96
C SER A 466 19.41 25.12 20.11
N THR A 467 18.18 24.61 20.14
CA THR A 467 17.90 23.18 20.26
C THR A 467 18.05 22.44 18.93
N VAL A 468 18.03 23.16 17.79
CA VAL A 468 18.19 22.60 16.45
C VAL A 468 19.68 22.34 16.15
N LYS A 469 20.25 21.40 16.89
CA LYS A 469 21.66 21.02 16.78
C LYS A 469 22.00 20.27 15.48
N THR A 470 20.99 19.77 14.77
CA THR A 470 21.16 19.16 13.43
C THR A 470 21.75 20.15 12.40
N ALA A 471 21.65 21.45 12.63
CA ALA A 471 22.37 22.45 11.84
C ALA A 471 23.90 22.31 11.92
N LEU A 472 24.47 21.80 13.02
CA LEU A 472 25.92 21.51 13.14
C LEU A 472 26.35 20.45 12.13
N LEU A 473 25.61 19.34 12.05
CA LEU A 473 25.82 18.31 11.03
C LEU A 473 25.78 18.92 9.63
N LYS A 474 24.79 19.77 9.35
CA LYS A 474 24.64 20.38 8.02
C LYS A 474 25.73 21.39 7.66
N ILE A 475 26.28 22.11 8.64
CA ILE A 475 27.47 22.95 8.45
C ILE A 475 28.70 22.06 8.17
N GLY A 476 28.89 20.99 8.95
CA GLY A 476 29.97 20.03 8.75
C GLY A 476 29.90 19.36 7.37
N GLU A 477 28.73 18.88 6.98
CA GLU A 477 28.43 18.32 5.65
C GLU A 477 28.75 19.34 4.54
N SER A 478 28.40 20.62 4.74
CA SER A 478 28.74 21.67 3.78
C SER A 478 30.25 21.85 3.58
N TYR A 479 31.07 21.71 4.62
CA TYR A 479 32.53 21.76 4.51
C TYR A 479 33.09 20.47 3.92
N TYR A 480 32.51 19.32 4.28
CA TYR A 480 32.87 18.00 3.73
C TYR A 480 32.78 18.00 2.20
N TRP A 481 31.66 18.50 1.64
CA TRP A 481 31.48 18.57 0.18
C TRP A 481 32.38 19.59 -0.53
N GLN A 482 33.03 20.50 0.21
CA GLN A 482 34.05 21.41 -0.29
C GLN A 482 35.49 20.90 -0.06
N GLU A 483 35.64 19.68 0.46
CA GLU A 483 36.93 19.10 0.86
C GLU A 483 37.70 19.97 1.88
N MET A 484 37.00 20.77 2.68
CA MET A 484 37.59 21.57 3.75
C MET A 484 37.68 20.75 5.05
N THR A 485 38.63 19.82 5.08
CA THR A 485 38.77 18.76 6.09
C THR A 485 38.73 19.28 7.53
N ASP A 486 39.58 20.23 7.91
CA ASP A 486 39.67 20.70 9.31
C ASP A 486 38.36 21.30 9.82
N SER A 487 37.68 22.08 8.95
CA SER A 487 36.40 22.69 9.30
C SER A 487 35.28 21.65 9.34
N ALA A 488 35.26 20.72 8.40
CA ALA A 488 34.30 19.61 8.41
C ALA A 488 34.42 18.80 9.70
N GLU A 489 35.63 18.38 10.06
CA GLU A 489 35.89 17.58 11.26
C GLU A 489 35.44 18.30 12.52
N ALA A 490 35.80 19.58 12.67
CA ALA A 490 35.43 20.38 13.84
C ALA A 490 33.90 20.48 14.04
N TYR A 491 33.12 20.70 12.98
CA TYR A 491 31.66 20.81 13.08
C TYR A 491 30.98 19.44 13.22
N LEU A 492 31.49 18.39 12.55
CA LEU A 492 30.94 17.04 12.67
C LEU A 492 31.20 16.44 14.07
N ALA A 493 32.39 16.63 14.64
CA ALA A 493 32.69 16.20 16.01
C ALA A 493 31.77 16.88 17.03
N ARG A 494 31.47 18.18 16.83
CA ARG A 494 30.48 18.90 17.63
C ARG A 494 29.06 18.36 17.43
N ALA A 495 28.68 17.97 16.21
CA ALA A 495 27.38 17.36 15.97
C ALA A 495 27.23 16.03 16.73
N VAL A 496 28.27 15.19 16.75
CA VAL A 496 28.29 13.94 17.55
C VAL A 496 28.14 14.23 19.05
N ALA A 497 28.81 15.26 19.56
CA ALA A 497 28.85 15.56 20.99
C ALA A 497 27.64 16.38 21.51
N GLU A 498 27.12 17.32 20.72
CA GLU A 498 26.12 18.29 21.15
C GLU A 498 24.69 17.97 20.70
N ASP A 499 24.50 17.23 19.59
CA ASP A 499 23.16 16.89 19.10
C ASP A 499 22.56 15.72 19.91
N LYS A 500 21.27 15.80 20.18
CA LYS A 500 20.52 14.71 20.85
C LYS A 500 19.84 13.76 19.86
N SER A 501 19.85 14.10 18.57
CA SER A 501 19.32 13.26 17.50
C SER A 501 20.32 12.17 17.14
N GLN A 502 20.04 10.92 17.52
CA GLN A 502 20.89 9.78 17.16
C GLN A 502 21.04 9.63 15.63
N LEU A 503 20.03 10.01 14.86
CA LEU A 503 20.11 10.06 13.38
C LEU A 503 21.18 11.05 12.90
N SER A 504 21.22 12.23 13.51
CA SER A 504 22.19 13.28 13.19
C SER A 504 23.60 12.88 13.64
N GLN A 505 23.73 12.34 14.86
CA GLN A 505 25.00 11.87 15.43
C GLN A 505 25.59 10.72 14.61
N SER A 506 24.78 9.76 14.19
CA SER A 506 25.20 8.66 13.31
C SER A 506 25.69 9.18 11.96
N SER A 507 24.95 10.10 11.35
CA SER A 507 25.35 10.71 10.06
C SER A 507 26.67 11.48 10.17
N ALA A 508 26.90 12.16 11.30
CA ALA A 508 28.13 12.89 11.54
C ALA A 508 29.32 11.93 11.75
N ALA A 509 29.13 10.85 12.53
CA ALA A 509 30.13 9.82 12.74
C ALA A 509 30.48 9.09 11.43
N GLU A 510 29.49 8.77 10.59
CA GLU A 510 29.71 8.20 9.25
C GLU A 510 30.62 9.08 8.39
N MET A 511 30.34 10.39 8.30
CA MET A 511 31.17 11.34 7.54
C MET A 511 32.59 11.45 8.11
N LEU A 512 32.76 11.45 9.43
CA LEU A 512 34.08 11.42 10.08
C LEU A 512 34.84 10.12 9.75
N GLY A 513 34.15 8.98 9.71
CA GLY A 513 34.72 7.70 9.29
C GLY A 513 35.21 7.70 7.85
N GLU A 514 34.41 8.24 6.93
CA GLU A 514 34.82 8.42 5.52
C GLU A 514 36.05 9.34 5.39
N MET A 515 36.08 10.45 6.14
CA MET A 515 37.22 11.37 6.16
C MET A 515 38.48 10.69 6.69
N ALA A 516 38.39 9.91 7.76
CA ALA A 516 39.52 9.14 8.31
C ALA A 516 40.03 8.09 7.31
N LEU A 517 39.14 7.39 6.59
CA LEU A 517 39.53 6.50 5.49
C LEU A 517 40.25 7.25 4.37
N ALA A 518 39.79 8.45 4.00
CA ALA A 518 40.44 9.28 2.99
C ALA A 518 41.86 9.72 3.38
N GLN A 519 42.11 9.88 4.69
CA GLN A 519 43.42 10.16 5.27
C GLN A 519 44.29 8.90 5.46
N GLY A 520 43.71 7.71 5.33
CA GLY A 520 44.39 6.43 5.55
C GLY A 520 44.40 5.96 7.00
N ASP A 521 43.70 6.64 7.92
CA ASP A 521 43.55 6.22 9.32
C ASP A 521 42.38 5.24 9.47
N THR A 522 42.67 3.97 9.15
CA THR A 522 41.67 2.89 9.22
C THR A 522 41.24 2.57 10.66
N ALA A 523 42.05 2.90 11.67
CA ALA A 523 41.72 2.65 13.06
C ALA A 523 40.69 3.68 13.56
N ALA A 524 40.93 4.97 13.31
CA ALA A 524 39.97 6.02 13.63
C ALA A 524 38.66 5.84 12.83
N ALA A 525 38.77 5.50 11.54
CA ALA A 525 37.61 5.23 10.69
C ALA A 525 36.71 4.13 11.27
N ALA A 526 37.29 2.99 11.67
CA ALA A 526 36.53 1.91 12.27
C ALA A 526 35.78 2.35 13.53
N GLY A 527 36.45 3.12 14.42
CA GLY A 527 35.82 3.64 15.63
C GLY A 527 34.62 4.55 15.34
N TYR A 528 34.72 5.40 14.32
CA TYR A 528 33.60 6.27 13.92
C TYR A 528 32.43 5.49 13.32
N PHE A 529 32.67 4.49 12.47
CA PHE A 529 31.58 3.66 11.93
C PHE A 529 30.93 2.78 13.00
N GLU A 530 31.70 2.23 13.95
CA GLU A 530 31.15 1.53 15.12
C GLU A 530 30.26 2.46 15.94
N GLN A 531 30.70 3.70 16.19
CA GLN A 531 29.89 4.71 16.86
C GLN A 531 28.61 5.05 16.08
N ALA A 532 28.68 5.12 14.75
CA ALA A 532 27.50 5.35 13.90
C ALA A 532 26.46 4.22 14.03
N LEU A 533 26.91 2.96 14.13
CA LEU A 533 26.05 1.80 14.37
C LEU A 533 25.45 1.81 15.79
N ASP A 534 26.22 2.18 16.81
CA ASP A 534 25.73 2.27 18.18
C ASP A 534 24.58 3.27 18.31
N PHE A 535 24.69 4.43 17.65
CA PHE A 535 23.60 5.40 17.58
C PHE A 535 22.36 4.82 16.88
N MET A 536 22.54 4.06 15.79
CA MET A 536 21.41 3.44 15.08
C MET A 536 20.75 2.33 15.90
N GLN A 537 21.53 1.54 16.65
CA GLN A 537 21.02 0.49 17.50
C GLN A 537 20.13 1.04 18.63
N GLN A 538 20.46 2.20 19.19
CA GLN A 538 19.63 2.87 20.20
C GLN A 538 18.26 3.29 19.67
N VAL A 539 18.12 3.50 18.36
CA VAL A 539 16.84 3.85 17.73
C VAL A 539 16.12 2.62 17.14
N ALA A 540 16.85 1.51 16.94
CA ALA A 540 16.35 0.32 16.26
C ALA A 540 15.14 -0.33 16.95
N GLU A 541 14.96 -0.16 18.27
CA GLU A 541 13.75 -0.64 18.96
C GLU A 541 12.45 -0.01 18.42
N MET A 542 12.52 1.16 17.77
CA MET A 542 11.36 1.92 17.27
C MET A 542 11.18 1.87 15.73
N GLY A 543 12.07 1.21 14.97
CA GLY A 543 12.08 1.37 13.51
C GLY A 543 12.94 0.43 12.68
N LYS A 544 13.04 -0.87 13.03
CA LYS A 544 13.92 -1.86 12.37
C LYS A 544 13.77 -1.97 10.84
N THR A 545 12.61 -1.60 10.30
CA THR A 545 12.29 -1.71 8.86
C THR A 545 12.17 -0.36 8.17
N ARG A 546 12.54 0.75 8.83
CA ARG A 546 12.51 2.08 8.22
C ARG A 546 13.67 2.19 7.20
N PRO A 547 13.40 2.54 5.92
CA PRO A 547 14.42 2.58 4.87
C PRO A 547 15.63 3.44 5.22
N SER A 548 15.40 4.62 5.80
CA SER A 548 16.47 5.54 6.19
C SER A 548 17.41 4.96 7.25
N PHE A 549 16.93 4.07 8.12
CA PHE A 549 17.74 3.41 9.14
C PHE A 549 18.57 2.30 8.54
N LEU A 550 17.95 1.46 7.71
CA LEU A 550 18.64 0.38 7.01
C LEU A 550 19.73 0.92 6.06
N MET A 551 19.46 2.03 5.37
CA MET A 551 20.44 2.72 4.55
C MET A 551 21.68 3.10 5.39
N ARG A 552 21.48 3.75 6.54
CA ARG A 552 22.57 4.18 7.44
C ARG A 552 23.36 2.99 7.99
N MET A 553 22.66 1.91 8.37
CA MET A 553 23.31 0.66 8.78
C MET A 553 24.18 0.10 7.65
N GLY A 554 23.68 0.09 6.41
CA GLY A 554 24.42 -0.36 5.24
C GLY A 554 25.66 0.48 4.94
N GLU A 555 25.53 1.81 5.00
CA GLU A 555 26.64 2.76 4.80
C GLU A 555 27.74 2.58 5.86
N ALA A 556 27.36 2.48 7.15
CA ALA A 556 28.33 2.23 8.22
C ALA A 556 29.01 0.85 8.10
N HIS A 557 28.26 -0.19 7.72
CA HIS A 557 28.83 -1.51 7.46
C HIS A 557 29.76 -1.55 6.24
N LEU A 558 29.49 -0.73 5.21
CA LEU A 558 30.40 -0.54 4.07
C LEU A 558 31.72 0.09 4.52
N GLY A 559 31.65 1.15 5.32
CA GLY A 559 32.82 1.77 5.95
C GLY A 559 33.65 0.78 6.78
N LEU A 560 32.99 -0.02 7.61
CA LEU A 560 33.65 -1.08 8.39
C LEU A 560 34.23 -2.19 7.51
N ALA A 561 33.62 -2.52 6.38
CA ALA A 561 34.16 -3.50 5.44
C ALA A 561 35.48 -3.02 4.83
N LEU A 562 35.57 -1.74 4.48
CA LEU A 562 36.82 -1.10 4.04
C LEU A 562 37.90 -1.10 5.14
N CYS A 563 37.50 -1.09 6.41
CA CYS A 563 38.41 -1.24 7.56
C CYS A 563 38.75 -2.71 7.91
N GLY A 564 38.18 -3.70 7.21
CA GLY A 564 38.34 -5.12 7.53
C GLY A 564 37.61 -5.58 8.80
N LYS A 565 36.60 -4.83 9.25
CA LYS A 565 35.81 -5.05 10.47
C LYS A 565 34.38 -5.55 10.21
N SER A 566 33.94 -5.53 8.96
CA SER A 566 32.64 -6.03 8.50
C SER A 566 32.78 -6.73 7.14
N SER A 567 31.72 -7.37 6.66
CA SER A 567 31.68 -7.96 5.31
C SER A 567 30.89 -7.08 4.35
N LEU A 568 31.28 -7.09 3.07
CA LEU A 568 30.52 -6.44 1.99
C LEU A 568 29.10 -7.02 1.87
N ALA A 569 28.95 -8.33 2.09
CA ALA A 569 27.65 -9.00 2.11
C ALA A 569 26.70 -8.43 3.18
N THR A 570 27.22 -8.08 4.37
CA THR A 570 26.41 -7.44 5.42
C THR A 570 25.97 -6.04 5.02
N ALA A 571 26.87 -5.23 4.45
CA ALA A 571 26.54 -3.90 3.96
C ALA A 571 25.47 -3.96 2.84
N ARG A 572 25.68 -4.85 1.86
CA ARG A 572 24.78 -5.09 0.74
C ARG A 572 23.38 -5.48 1.22
N ALA A 573 23.29 -6.43 2.13
CA ALA A 573 22.03 -6.87 2.72
C ALA A 573 21.21 -5.72 3.33
N TYR A 574 21.85 -4.81 4.06
CA TYR A 574 21.18 -3.64 4.63
C TYR A 574 20.73 -2.65 3.56
N LEU A 575 21.57 -2.36 2.56
CA LEU A 575 21.22 -1.43 1.48
C LEU A 575 20.14 -1.99 0.55
N GLU A 576 20.17 -3.27 0.21
CA GLU A 576 19.11 -3.94 -0.56
C GLU A 576 17.80 -3.94 0.22
N SER A 577 17.84 -4.19 1.54
CA SER A 577 16.66 -4.08 2.40
C SER A 577 16.15 -2.64 2.46
N ALA A 578 17.05 -1.66 2.54
CA ALA A 578 16.67 -0.24 2.52
C ALA A 578 15.94 0.13 1.22
N LEU A 579 16.45 -0.36 0.07
CA LEU A 579 15.82 -0.17 -1.23
C LEU A 579 14.46 -0.88 -1.29
N TYR A 580 14.37 -2.10 -0.77
CA TYR A 580 13.14 -2.88 -0.77
C TYR A 580 12.05 -2.30 0.15
N PHE A 581 12.38 -1.73 1.29
CA PHE A 581 11.36 -1.14 2.16
C PHE A 581 10.96 0.29 1.76
N GLU A 582 11.53 0.82 0.68
CA GLU A 582 11.24 2.15 0.18
C GLU A 582 9.85 2.21 -0.48
N VAL A 583 8.84 2.60 0.30
CA VAL A 583 7.43 2.69 -0.17
C VAL A 583 7.20 3.87 -1.11
N TYR A 584 8.04 4.91 -1.03
CA TYR A 584 7.92 6.09 -1.88
C TYR A 584 9.08 6.08 -2.90
N PRO A 585 8.90 5.52 -4.10
CA PRO A 585 9.95 5.40 -5.11
C PRO A 585 10.42 6.77 -5.61
N THR A 586 9.75 7.84 -5.22
CA THR A 586 10.09 9.21 -5.55
C THR A 586 11.09 9.84 -4.57
N ARG A 587 11.45 9.20 -3.45
CA ARG A 587 12.39 9.76 -2.45
C ARG A 587 13.85 9.82 -2.95
N ALA A 588 14.12 10.73 -3.87
CA ALA A 588 15.35 10.86 -4.65
C ALA A 588 16.62 10.80 -3.78
N ILE A 589 16.70 11.61 -2.72
CA ILE A 589 17.90 11.70 -1.87
C ILE A 589 18.27 10.34 -1.25
N PHE A 590 17.28 9.58 -0.79
CA PHE A 590 17.52 8.28 -0.15
C PHE A 590 17.89 7.22 -1.19
N ILE A 591 17.15 7.17 -2.29
CA ILE A 591 17.37 6.21 -3.38
C ILE A 591 18.76 6.41 -4.00
N THR A 592 19.16 7.65 -4.27
CA THR A 592 20.51 7.95 -4.77
C THR A 592 21.60 7.42 -3.85
N ARG A 593 21.49 7.64 -2.52
CA ARG A 593 22.50 7.16 -1.56
C ARG A 593 22.56 5.64 -1.50
N ILE A 594 21.41 4.98 -1.43
CA ILE A 594 21.31 3.51 -1.42
C ILE A 594 21.94 2.91 -2.69
N LEU A 595 21.54 3.40 -3.87
CA LEU A 595 22.07 2.92 -5.15
C LEU A 595 23.57 3.21 -5.29
N SER A 596 24.04 4.36 -4.81
CA SER A 596 25.47 4.68 -4.83
C SER A 596 26.27 3.71 -3.97
N GLY A 597 25.79 3.40 -2.76
CA GLY A 597 26.42 2.41 -1.87
C GLY A 597 26.41 0.99 -2.47
N LEU A 598 25.33 0.57 -3.12
CA LEU A 598 25.27 -0.71 -3.83
C LEU A 598 26.27 -0.77 -5.00
N GLY A 599 26.41 0.33 -5.74
CA GLY A 599 27.43 0.44 -6.79
C GLY A 599 28.86 0.34 -6.23
N MET A 600 29.14 1.04 -5.13
CA MET A 600 30.44 0.97 -4.44
C MET A 600 30.76 -0.45 -3.98
N ILE A 601 29.76 -1.17 -3.44
CA ILE A 601 29.94 -2.56 -3.03
C ILE A 601 30.24 -3.46 -4.24
N ALA A 602 29.49 -3.33 -5.33
CA ALA A 602 29.70 -4.12 -6.55
C ALA A 602 31.11 -3.91 -7.12
N ASP A 603 31.62 -2.67 -7.13
CA ASP A 603 33.01 -2.38 -7.51
C ASP A 603 34.03 -3.07 -6.59
N LEU A 604 33.82 -3.04 -5.27
CA LEU A 604 34.68 -3.73 -4.30
C LEU A 604 34.61 -5.26 -4.44
N GLU A 605 33.49 -5.80 -4.92
CA GLU A 605 33.29 -7.21 -5.29
C GLU A 605 33.84 -7.55 -6.68
N LYS A 606 34.40 -6.56 -7.38
CA LYS A 606 34.99 -6.66 -8.74
C LYS A 606 33.96 -6.92 -9.85
N ASP A 607 32.70 -6.57 -9.62
CA ASP A 607 31.65 -6.54 -10.65
C ASP A 607 31.31 -5.10 -11.05
N HIS A 608 32.19 -4.52 -11.87
CA HIS A 608 31.99 -3.16 -12.36
C HIS A 608 30.76 -3.01 -13.27
N GLY A 609 30.31 -4.10 -13.91
CA GLY A 609 29.11 -4.08 -14.76
C GLY A 609 27.83 -3.87 -13.93
N GLU A 610 27.70 -4.62 -12.83
CA GLU A 610 26.64 -4.40 -11.85
C GLU A 610 26.76 -2.99 -11.23
N ALA A 611 27.97 -2.57 -10.87
CA ALA A 611 28.22 -1.26 -10.28
C ALA A 611 27.74 -0.10 -11.18
N VAL A 612 28.11 -0.13 -12.47
CA VAL A 612 27.67 0.86 -13.46
C VAL A 612 26.15 0.89 -13.58
N THR A 613 25.47 -0.27 -13.50
CA THR A 613 24.01 -0.34 -13.50
C THR A 613 23.41 0.43 -12.32
N TYR A 614 23.96 0.26 -11.10
CA TYR A 614 23.51 1.01 -9.93
C TYR A 614 23.83 2.51 -10.04
N TYR A 615 25.03 2.88 -10.49
CA TYR A 615 25.41 4.29 -10.64
C TYR A 615 24.55 5.01 -11.68
N GLN A 616 24.25 4.38 -12.81
CA GLN A 616 23.35 4.94 -13.83
C GLN A 616 21.93 5.13 -13.29
N ARG A 617 21.42 4.15 -12.52
CA ARG A 617 20.14 4.28 -11.82
C ARG A 617 20.17 5.42 -10.79
N ALA A 618 21.26 5.60 -10.05
CA ALA A 618 21.42 6.69 -9.10
C ALA A 618 21.40 8.06 -9.81
N LEU A 619 22.11 8.18 -10.94
CA LEU A 619 22.19 9.40 -11.77
C LEU A 619 20.88 9.79 -12.45
N ALA A 620 19.86 8.92 -12.44
CA ALA A 620 18.51 9.26 -12.89
C ALA A 620 17.76 10.16 -11.89
N TYR A 621 18.25 10.29 -10.66
CA TYR A 621 17.63 11.09 -9.59
C TYR A 621 18.38 12.41 -9.37
N PRO A 622 17.66 13.51 -9.04
CA PRO A 622 18.28 14.77 -8.65
C PRO A 622 19.11 14.62 -7.38
N MET A 623 20.34 15.16 -7.40
CA MET A 623 21.26 15.14 -6.26
C MET A 623 22.18 16.36 -6.28
N GLN A 624 23.02 16.48 -5.26
CA GLN A 624 24.01 17.54 -5.18
C GLN A 624 25.11 17.39 -6.26
N PRO A 625 25.58 18.49 -6.89
CA PRO A 625 26.59 18.43 -7.95
C PRO A 625 27.89 17.70 -7.60
N ALA A 626 28.40 17.85 -6.36
CA ALA A 626 29.62 17.18 -5.92
C ALA A 626 29.44 15.66 -5.85
N MET A 627 28.29 15.19 -5.36
CA MET A 627 27.94 13.77 -5.35
C MET A 627 27.75 13.26 -6.78
N GLU A 628 27.06 14.01 -7.63
CA GLU A 628 26.86 13.67 -9.04
C GLU A 628 28.20 13.48 -9.76
N GLN A 629 29.14 14.42 -9.60
CA GLN A 629 30.47 14.33 -10.18
C GLN A 629 31.22 13.08 -9.68
N ARG A 630 31.11 12.78 -8.38
CA ARG A 630 31.70 11.58 -7.77
C ARG A 630 31.14 10.30 -8.41
N ILE A 631 29.82 10.15 -8.48
CA ILE A 631 29.18 8.96 -9.10
C ILE A 631 29.53 8.86 -10.59
N ARG A 632 29.55 9.97 -11.33
CA ARG A 632 29.97 9.98 -12.75
C ARG A 632 31.40 9.50 -12.92
N SER A 633 32.30 9.84 -11.99
CA SER A 633 33.67 9.30 -12.01
C SER A 633 33.67 7.78 -11.79
N TYR A 634 32.79 7.26 -10.93
CA TYR A 634 32.68 5.83 -10.66
C TYR A 634 32.10 5.03 -11.82
N VAL A 635 31.32 5.65 -12.70
CA VAL A 635 30.89 5.01 -13.96
C VAL A 635 32.07 4.73 -14.90
N VAL A 636 33.13 5.54 -14.82
CA VAL A 636 34.31 5.43 -15.70
C VAL A 636 35.43 4.64 -15.03
N THR A 637 35.59 4.80 -13.72
CA THR A 637 36.68 4.20 -12.95
C THR A 637 36.11 3.53 -11.70
N PRO A 638 36.29 2.22 -11.51
CA PRO A 638 35.73 1.51 -10.36
C PRO A 638 36.11 2.17 -9.03
N PHE A 639 35.15 2.26 -8.12
CA PHE A 639 35.40 2.65 -6.74
C PHE A 639 36.35 1.66 -6.06
N SER A 640 37.42 2.17 -5.45
CA SER A 640 38.44 1.36 -4.77
C SER A 640 38.61 1.71 -3.29
N GLY A 641 37.86 2.69 -2.78
CA GLY A 641 37.94 3.22 -1.42
C GLY A 641 37.82 4.74 -1.38
N TYR A 642 37.74 5.31 -0.17
CA TYR A 642 37.56 6.77 0.04
C TYR A 642 38.87 7.60 -0.10
N GLY A 643 39.97 7.00 -0.55
CA GLY A 643 41.24 7.69 -0.76
C GLY A 643 41.27 8.48 -2.08
N ARG A 644 42.06 9.55 -2.13
CA ARG A 644 42.40 10.19 -3.41
C ARG A 644 43.16 9.15 -4.26
N ASN A 645 42.59 8.76 -5.41
CA ASN A 645 43.33 8.07 -6.46
C ASN A 645 44.59 8.91 -6.74
N ARG A 646 45.76 8.35 -6.42
CA ARG A 646 47.06 8.94 -6.78
C ARG A 646 47.35 8.70 -8.25
#